data_AF-A0A139NH06-F1
#
_entry.id   AF-A0A139NH06-F1
#
_cell.length_a   1.000
_cell.length_b   1.000
_cell.length_c   1.000
_cell.angle_alpha   90.00
_cell.angle_beta   90.00
_cell.angle_gamma   90.00
#
_symmetry.space_group_name_H-M   'P 1'
#
loop_
_entity.id
_entity.type
_entity.pdbx_description
1 polymer ?
#
loop_
_entity_poly.entity_id
_entity_poly.type
_entity_poly.pdbx_seq_one_letter_code
_entity_poly.pdbx_strand_id
1 'polypeptide(L)'
;MARLTKEEARSLSIIGVAEQLGMTLKRQNSWIYEWEEHDSFKIDTRKNTFYWYSRGFGGDTIKLVETIKEVSFKEAIHFLREGEFPTHEVTEFKKEPFQYRLPEEDFIKVRAYLRDERGLSDETIDFFYSQGKLAQAQKKTGDLQEPVIVFKFRDSQGKMTGASLQGIEENKEIHSRRRLKQIMYNSDGLSGFTADIGNPKRLIVAEAPIDLMSYYELHKDELHDVRLIAMDGLKESTISHYTMELLYELQGKPLPETIERSKIENFLSTLSQTTSFFENPVHQGLITLAIDNDEAGRRFIEQLKDKGLYFQTDLPPLQEGQVKMDWNDYLKQGKQERNREVQEAMVEYRTEEQTALFFDTKVLDKYVEEVMQHYTEDINTAEYLFPDGRMISSWEYGTRGDDHRAIRNYFDVMGRSELDILDERPKDFWNIVHNGLGAVRLAPETQVALVTEGQELSSIQQEILDKSSFTLEVYQESKEITPAYLQSLGIQDSSVSPQSNIEKALEISQGSNAEGELLNRNSSFLGDESPRTAPQPVGTESQPDFPASIPLNFNIDTSIKSNFGIKNSYHYASSREARILNRYSDELQKSANWYLDELSGNNLIYFYQEKDDLKSLQISFEKHHWMHLTGIYPIYQEKNEVCF
;
A
#
# COMPACT_ATOMS: atom_id res chain seq x y z
N MET A 1 10.25 -58.30 25.54
CA MET A 1 10.79 -57.40 24.51
C MET A 1 10.93 -56.02 25.13
N ALA A 2 12.06 -55.34 24.92
CA ALA A 2 12.31 -54.01 25.47
C ALA A 2 11.25 -53.02 24.98
N ARG A 3 10.84 -52.11 25.86
CA ARG A 3 9.82 -51.10 25.57
C ARG A 3 10.50 -49.97 24.80
N LEU A 4 10.18 -49.80 23.50
CA LEU A 4 10.63 -48.64 22.72
C LEU A 4 10.18 -47.37 23.45
N THR A 5 11.15 -46.57 23.88
CA THR A 5 10.91 -45.30 24.56
C THR A 5 10.53 -44.22 23.54
N LYS A 6 9.97 -43.11 24.03
CA LYS A 6 9.59 -41.97 23.15
C LYS A 6 10.81 -41.38 22.43
N GLU A 7 11.95 -41.34 23.11
CA GLU A 7 13.21 -40.81 22.57
C GLU A 7 13.79 -41.73 21.50
N GLU A 8 13.77 -43.05 21.72
CA GLU A 8 14.18 -44.03 20.71
C GLU A 8 13.26 -44.01 19.50
N ALA A 9 11.94 -43.89 19.70
CA ALA A 9 10.99 -43.78 18.59
C ALA A 9 11.29 -42.54 17.73
N ARG A 10 11.64 -41.41 18.35
CA ARG A 10 12.00 -40.15 17.69
C ARG A 10 13.33 -40.19 16.94
N SER A 11 14.24 -41.08 17.31
CA SER A 11 15.55 -41.23 16.65
C SER A 11 15.53 -42.23 15.49
N LEU A 12 14.43 -42.95 15.25
CA LEU A 12 14.27 -43.77 14.04
C LEU A 12 14.34 -42.88 12.80
N SER A 13 14.88 -43.39 11.69
CA SER A 13 14.97 -42.65 10.43
C SER A 13 13.59 -42.32 9.90
N ILE A 14 13.27 -41.03 9.82
CA ILE A 14 11.98 -40.57 9.30
C ILE A 14 11.76 -40.95 7.83
N ILE A 15 12.84 -41.07 7.03
CA ILE A 15 12.74 -41.60 5.66
C ILE A 15 12.33 -43.06 5.69
N GLY A 16 12.99 -43.89 6.51
CA GLY A 16 12.65 -45.31 6.60
C GLY A 16 11.21 -45.53 7.06
N VAL A 17 10.76 -44.69 8.01
CA VAL A 17 9.36 -44.69 8.46
C VAL A 17 8.41 -44.29 7.32
N ALA A 18 8.71 -43.22 6.58
CA ALA A 18 7.89 -42.76 5.46
C ALA A 18 7.79 -43.81 4.33
N GLU A 19 8.92 -44.45 3.97
CA GLU A 19 8.95 -45.50 2.95
C GLU A 19 8.10 -46.71 3.36
N GLN A 20 8.15 -47.13 4.63
CA GLN A 20 7.33 -48.24 5.12
C GLN A 20 5.84 -47.86 5.24
N LEU A 21 5.52 -46.57 5.37
CA LEU A 21 4.15 -46.06 5.25
C LEU A 21 3.67 -46.02 3.79
N GLY A 22 4.49 -46.44 2.82
CA GLY A 22 4.15 -46.47 1.40
C GLY A 22 4.29 -45.12 0.71
N MET A 23 5.01 -44.17 1.31
CA MET A 23 5.20 -42.84 0.73
C MET A 23 6.31 -42.86 -0.32
N THR A 24 5.99 -42.44 -1.54
CA THR A 24 7.00 -42.24 -2.60
C THR A 24 7.67 -40.89 -2.44
N LEU A 25 8.97 -40.89 -2.11
CA LEU A 25 9.73 -39.66 -1.81
C LEU A 25 10.65 -39.28 -2.97
N LYS A 26 10.56 -38.02 -3.42
CA LYS A 26 11.47 -37.40 -4.37
C LYS A 26 12.51 -36.56 -3.64
N ARG A 27 13.79 -36.83 -3.89
CA ARG A 27 14.89 -36.05 -3.32
C ARG A 27 14.98 -34.68 -3.99
N GLN A 28 14.86 -33.61 -3.21
CA GLN A 28 14.99 -32.23 -3.69
C GLN A 28 16.43 -31.72 -3.57
N ASN A 29 17.11 -32.07 -2.49
CA ASN A 29 18.53 -31.79 -2.31
C ASN A 29 19.16 -32.82 -1.35
N SER A 30 20.37 -32.54 -0.88
CA SER A 30 21.12 -33.49 -0.06
C SER A 30 20.39 -33.96 1.21
N TRP A 31 19.48 -33.15 1.75
CA TRP A 31 18.82 -33.37 3.04
C TRP A 31 17.29 -33.20 3.03
N ILE A 32 16.71 -32.63 1.98
CA ILE A 32 15.26 -32.43 1.84
C ILE A 32 14.66 -33.43 0.86
N TYR A 33 13.60 -34.10 1.29
CA TYR A 33 12.77 -35.00 0.48
C TYR A 33 11.35 -34.46 0.44
N GLU A 34 10.69 -34.60 -0.69
CA GLU A 34 9.31 -34.20 -0.95
C GLU A 34 8.46 -35.42 -1.24
N TRP A 35 7.22 -35.45 -0.78
CA TRP A 35 6.30 -36.54 -1.12
C TRP A 35 5.70 -36.30 -2.50
N GLU A 36 5.83 -37.25 -3.42
CA GLU A 36 5.38 -37.08 -4.81
C GLU A 36 3.88 -36.76 -4.96
N GLU A 37 3.04 -37.26 -4.05
CA GLU A 37 1.60 -37.01 -4.06
C GLU A 37 1.22 -35.66 -3.43
N HIS A 38 2.12 -35.07 -2.64
CA HIS A 38 1.89 -33.85 -1.88
C HIS A 38 3.13 -32.94 -1.89
N ASP A 39 3.19 -32.02 -2.86
CA ASP A 39 4.28 -31.06 -3.06
C ASP A 39 4.62 -30.18 -1.84
N SER A 40 3.63 -29.96 -0.99
CA SER A 40 3.71 -29.22 0.27
C SER A 40 4.20 -30.05 1.45
N PHE A 41 4.48 -31.34 1.28
CA PHE A 41 5.01 -32.21 2.32
C PHE A 41 6.52 -32.38 2.16
N LYS A 42 7.29 -31.93 3.16
CA LYS A 42 8.76 -31.99 3.13
C LYS A 42 9.33 -32.66 4.36
N ILE A 43 10.30 -33.54 4.15
CA ILE A 43 11.11 -34.19 5.18
C ILE A 43 12.49 -33.52 5.20
N ASP A 44 12.93 -33.04 6.37
CA ASP A 44 14.32 -32.63 6.62
C ASP A 44 15.03 -33.73 7.39
N THR A 45 15.88 -34.47 6.68
CA THR A 45 16.67 -35.57 7.25
C THR A 45 17.58 -35.10 8.37
N ARG A 46 18.15 -33.88 8.29
CA ARG A 46 19.08 -33.39 9.33
C ARG A 46 18.40 -33.18 10.67
N LYS A 47 17.12 -32.81 10.63
CA LYS A 47 16.29 -32.62 11.82
C LYS A 47 15.52 -33.88 12.21
N ASN A 48 15.51 -34.88 11.34
CA ASN A 48 14.67 -36.07 11.43
C ASN A 48 13.18 -35.74 11.65
N THR A 49 12.68 -34.72 10.93
CA THR A 49 11.31 -34.20 11.05
C THR A 49 10.67 -33.94 9.69
N PHE A 50 9.34 -33.97 9.64
CA PHE A 50 8.58 -33.53 8.47
C PHE A 50 7.82 -32.24 8.76
N TYR A 51 7.45 -31.51 7.71
CA TYR A 51 6.50 -30.40 7.77
C TYR A 51 5.57 -30.45 6.55
N TRP A 52 4.27 -30.33 6.80
CA TRP A 52 3.22 -30.30 5.80
C TRP A 52 2.67 -28.88 5.68
N TYR A 53 3.24 -28.11 4.76
CA TYR A 53 3.01 -26.66 4.63
C TYR A 53 1.55 -26.31 4.35
N SER A 54 0.85 -27.08 3.52
CA SER A 54 -0.58 -26.84 3.22
C SER A 54 -1.52 -27.12 4.40
N ARG A 55 -1.06 -27.89 5.39
CA ARG A 55 -1.83 -28.20 6.61
C ARG A 55 -1.31 -27.47 7.85
N GLY A 56 -0.19 -26.74 7.75
CA GLY A 56 0.35 -25.92 8.83
C GLY A 56 0.92 -26.69 10.02
N PHE A 57 1.26 -27.98 9.88
CA PHE A 57 1.83 -28.76 10.97
C PHE A 57 2.97 -29.68 10.51
N GLY A 58 3.78 -30.11 11.47
CA GLY A 58 4.88 -31.04 11.27
C GLY A 58 5.18 -31.82 12.53
N GLY A 59 6.20 -32.67 12.49
CA GLY A 59 6.62 -33.40 13.66
C GLY A 59 7.70 -34.43 13.40
N ASP A 60 7.93 -35.24 14.42
CA ASP A 60 8.87 -36.37 14.41
C ASP A 60 8.26 -37.61 13.75
N THR A 61 8.99 -38.72 13.77
CA THR A 61 8.55 -40.04 13.30
C THR A 61 7.23 -40.51 13.91
N ILE A 62 6.95 -40.19 15.18
CA ILE A 62 5.71 -40.59 15.84
C ILE A 62 4.57 -39.82 15.21
N LYS A 63 4.73 -38.49 15.11
CA LYS A 63 3.70 -37.64 14.52
C LYS A 63 3.44 -38.00 13.06
N LEU A 64 4.47 -38.44 12.33
CA LEU A 64 4.33 -38.92 10.96
C LEU A 64 3.38 -40.11 10.89
N VAL A 65 3.59 -41.13 11.74
CA VAL A 65 2.74 -42.33 11.76
C VAL A 65 1.31 -42.01 12.20
N GLU A 66 1.13 -41.19 13.24
CA GLU A 66 -0.20 -40.71 13.65
C GLU A 66 -0.93 -40.05 12.48
N THR A 67 -0.22 -39.25 11.69
CA THR A 67 -0.79 -38.46 10.60
C THR A 67 -1.17 -39.32 9.41
N ILE A 68 -0.26 -40.17 8.94
CA ILE A 68 -0.45 -40.94 7.70
C ILE A 68 -1.38 -42.14 7.92
N LYS A 69 -1.36 -42.75 9.11
CA LYS A 69 -2.24 -43.88 9.43
C LYS A 69 -3.53 -43.47 10.13
N GLU A 70 -3.67 -42.19 10.51
CA GLU A 70 -4.80 -41.67 11.30
C GLU A 70 -5.03 -42.45 12.61
N VAL A 71 -3.92 -42.78 13.30
CA VAL A 71 -3.94 -43.59 14.53
C VAL A 71 -3.54 -42.79 15.76
N SER A 72 -3.87 -43.31 16.94
CA SER A 72 -3.45 -42.72 18.21
C SER A 72 -1.94 -42.84 18.46
N PHE A 73 -1.39 -42.00 19.33
CA PHE A 73 0.00 -42.07 19.80
C PHE A 73 0.45 -43.48 20.20
N LYS A 74 -0.42 -44.24 20.90
CA LYS A 74 -0.10 -45.59 21.37
C LYS A 74 0.04 -46.57 20.22
N GLU A 75 -0.80 -46.46 19.21
CA GLU A 75 -0.76 -47.28 18.00
C GLU A 75 0.41 -46.89 17.11
N ALA A 76 0.75 -45.60 17.04
CA ALA A 76 1.94 -45.12 16.35
C ALA A 76 3.23 -45.69 16.97
N ILE A 77 3.37 -45.65 18.29
CA ILE A 77 4.50 -46.28 19.00
C ILE A 77 4.52 -47.80 18.78
N HIS A 78 3.35 -48.44 18.73
CA HIS A 78 3.28 -49.88 18.43
C HIS A 78 3.81 -50.17 17.03
N PHE A 79 3.38 -49.41 16.01
CA PHE A 79 3.87 -49.55 14.64
C PHE A 79 5.39 -49.35 14.55
N LEU A 80 5.92 -48.30 15.18
CA LEU A 80 7.36 -48.01 15.19
C LEU A 80 8.19 -49.08 15.92
N ARG A 81 7.57 -49.81 16.85
CA ARG A 81 8.22 -50.91 17.58
C ARG A 81 8.25 -52.22 16.80
N GLU A 82 7.20 -52.53 16.05
CA GLU A 82 7.13 -53.76 15.26
C GLU A 82 7.87 -53.65 13.92
N GLY A 83 8.11 -52.43 13.42
CA GLY A 83 8.91 -52.20 12.22
C GLY A 83 10.42 -52.19 12.49
N GLU A 84 11.20 -52.47 11.45
CA GLU A 84 12.66 -52.37 11.47
C GLU A 84 13.08 -51.10 10.71
N PHE A 85 13.53 -50.09 11.46
CA PHE A 85 13.96 -48.82 10.88
C PHE A 85 15.42 -48.54 11.25
N PRO A 86 16.25 -48.05 10.32
CA PRO A 86 17.59 -47.60 10.67
C PRO A 86 17.49 -46.41 11.64
N THR A 87 18.37 -46.35 12.62
CA THR A 87 18.47 -45.19 13.51
C THR A 87 19.14 -44.03 12.77
N HIS A 88 18.65 -42.82 13.01
CA HIS A 88 19.24 -41.58 12.51
C HIS A 88 19.85 -40.81 13.67
N GLU A 89 21.18 -40.70 13.70
CA GLU A 89 21.83 -39.74 14.58
C GLU A 89 21.61 -38.34 14.03
N VAL A 90 20.84 -37.53 14.75
CA VAL A 90 20.64 -36.10 14.44
C VAL A 90 21.99 -35.41 14.59
N THR A 91 22.74 -35.28 13.50
CA THR A 91 23.94 -34.43 13.49
C THR A 91 23.53 -32.99 13.70
N GLU A 92 24.05 -32.37 14.76
CA GLU A 92 23.83 -30.97 15.09
C GLU A 92 24.45 -30.08 13.99
N PHE A 93 23.67 -29.76 12.97
CA PHE A 93 24.14 -28.96 11.84
C PHE A 93 24.14 -27.48 12.23
N LYS A 94 25.31 -26.92 12.54
CA LYS A 94 25.46 -25.48 12.75
C LYS A 94 25.26 -24.76 11.42
N LYS A 95 24.11 -24.09 11.27
CA LYS A 95 23.76 -23.32 10.07
C LYS A 95 24.83 -22.24 9.83
N GLU A 96 25.44 -22.26 8.65
CA GLU A 96 26.38 -21.21 8.25
C GLU A 96 25.65 -19.86 8.12
N PRO A 97 26.32 -18.73 8.41
CA PRO A 97 25.75 -17.40 8.19
C PRO A 97 25.31 -17.20 6.73
N PHE A 98 24.25 -16.41 6.54
CA PHE A 98 23.84 -15.98 5.21
C PHE A 98 24.97 -15.20 4.51
N GLN A 99 25.15 -15.46 3.22
CA GLN A 99 26.09 -14.72 2.39
C GLN A 99 25.43 -14.37 1.06
N TYR A 100 25.33 -13.07 0.79
CA TYR A 100 24.86 -12.57 -0.49
C TYR A 100 25.99 -12.66 -1.53
N ARG A 101 25.79 -13.49 -2.55
CA ARG A 101 26.81 -13.80 -3.59
C ARG A 101 26.31 -13.61 -5.02
N LEU A 102 25.17 -12.93 -5.20
CA LEU A 102 24.66 -12.63 -6.54
C LEU A 102 25.23 -11.28 -7.01
N PRO A 103 25.90 -11.23 -8.18
CA PRO A 103 26.28 -9.97 -8.79
C PRO A 103 25.02 -9.17 -9.15
N GLU A 104 24.98 -7.92 -8.73
CA GLU A 104 23.89 -6.99 -9.04
C GLU A 104 24.12 -6.33 -10.41
N GLU A 105 23.06 -6.18 -11.19
CA GLU A 105 23.04 -5.50 -12.49
C GLU A 105 22.26 -4.18 -12.41
N ASP A 106 22.35 -3.38 -13.48
CA ASP A 106 21.54 -2.17 -13.62
C ASP A 106 20.05 -2.50 -13.54
N PHE A 107 19.33 -1.73 -12.72
CA PHE A 107 17.92 -1.95 -12.35
C PHE A 107 16.92 -1.55 -13.46
N ILE A 108 17.22 -1.87 -14.71
CA ILE A 108 16.46 -1.44 -15.89
C ILE A 108 15.32 -2.43 -16.17
N LYS A 109 15.63 -3.72 -16.31
CA LYS A 109 14.64 -4.75 -16.67
C LYS A 109 13.63 -4.97 -15.56
N VAL A 110 14.10 -4.99 -14.32
CA VAL A 110 13.23 -5.13 -13.15
C VAL A 110 12.32 -3.92 -12.99
N ARG A 111 12.81 -2.69 -13.21
CA ARG A 111 11.95 -1.50 -13.17
C ARG A 111 10.86 -1.57 -14.22
N ALA A 112 11.21 -1.87 -15.47
CA ALA A 112 10.23 -2.06 -16.54
C ALA A 112 9.20 -3.12 -16.18
N TYR A 113 9.64 -4.27 -15.67
CA TYR A 113 8.74 -5.33 -15.20
C TYR A 113 7.77 -4.86 -14.10
N LEU A 114 8.27 -4.20 -13.05
CA LEU A 114 7.46 -3.71 -11.94
C LEU A 114 6.46 -2.63 -12.38
N ARG A 115 6.85 -1.76 -13.31
CA ARG A 115 5.99 -0.70 -13.82
C ARG A 115 4.97 -1.21 -14.83
N ASP A 116 5.45 -1.87 -15.87
CA ASP A 116 4.68 -2.18 -17.08
C ASP A 116 3.85 -3.46 -16.91
N GLU A 117 4.38 -4.50 -16.24
CA GLU A 117 3.64 -5.75 -16.00
C GLU A 117 2.92 -5.80 -14.65
N ARG A 118 3.52 -5.21 -13.60
CA ARG A 118 2.98 -5.22 -12.24
C ARG A 118 2.18 -3.97 -11.88
N GLY A 119 2.21 -2.94 -12.72
CA GLY A 119 1.38 -1.75 -12.57
C GLY A 119 1.80 -0.85 -11.41
N LEU A 120 3.02 -0.93 -10.90
CA LEU A 120 3.53 -0.04 -9.85
C LEU A 120 4.01 1.29 -10.44
N SER A 121 3.79 2.40 -9.72
CA SER A 121 4.35 3.70 -10.14
C SER A 121 5.87 3.76 -9.95
N ASP A 122 6.56 4.61 -10.71
CA ASP A 122 8.00 4.84 -10.52
C ASP A 122 8.31 5.37 -9.11
N GLU A 123 7.41 6.18 -8.52
CA GLU A 123 7.51 6.65 -7.13
C GLU A 123 7.51 5.48 -6.14
N THR A 124 6.59 4.53 -6.27
CA THR A 124 6.54 3.33 -5.42
C THR A 124 7.80 2.48 -5.60
N ILE A 125 8.26 2.30 -6.85
CA ILE A 125 9.49 1.56 -7.12
C ILE A 125 10.69 2.24 -6.46
N ASP A 126 10.79 3.57 -6.57
CA ASP A 126 11.86 4.39 -6.00
C ASP A 126 11.87 4.37 -4.49
N PHE A 127 10.70 4.35 -3.83
CA PHE A 127 10.59 4.22 -2.38
C PHE A 127 11.33 2.98 -1.86
N PHE A 128 11.10 1.80 -2.46
CA PHE A 128 11.78 0.57 -2.04
C PHE A 128 13.22 0.47 -2.56
N TYR A 129 13.49 0.94 -3.78
CA TYR A 129 14.81 0.88 -4.39
C TYR A 129 15.82 1.78 -3.68
N SER A 130 15.46 3.03 -3.37
CA SER A 130 16.33 4.00 -2.69
C SER A 130 16.70 3.58 -1.26
N GLN A 131 15.83 2.82 -0.58
CA GLN A 131 16.11 2.19 0.71
C GLN A 131 17.05 0.96 0.60
N GLY A 132 17.52 0.62 -0.60
CA GLY A 132 18.40 -0.52 -0.84
C GLY A 132 17.75 -1.87 -0.60
N LYS A 133 16.41 -1.94 -0.74
CA LYS A 133 15.60 -3.16 -0.53
C LYS A 133 15.48 -4.01 -1.80
N LEU A 134 15.61 -3.40 -2.97
CA LEU A 134 15.52 -4.06 -4.27
C LEU A 134 16.87 -4.12 -4.97
N ALA A 135 17.08 -5.14 -5.79
CA ALA A 135 18.16 -5.18 -6.79
C ALA A 135 17.75 -6.06 -7.98
N GLN A 136 18.47 -5.92 -9.09
CA GLN A 136 18.39 -6.83 -10.24
C GLN A 136 19.62 -7.73 -10.24
N ALA A 137 19.43 -9.02 -10.54
CA ALA A 137 20.53 -9.96 -10.69
C ALA A 137 20.19 -11.04 -11.73
N GLN A 138 21.16 -11.89 -12.05
CA GLN A 138 20.97 -13.08 -12.87
C GLN A 138 21.03 -14.34 -12.00
N LYS A 139 19.99 -15.17 -12.04
CA LYS A 139 19.98 -16.46 -11.36
C LYS A 139 20.38 -17.55 -12.35
N LYS A 140 21.50 -18.23 -12.05
CA LYS A 140 21.91 -19.45 -12.76
C LYS A 140 21.32 -20.69 -12.09
N THR A 141 20.62 -21.52 -12.85
CA THR A 141 20.05 -22.81 -12.40
C THR A 141 20.35 -23.87 -13.46
N GLY A 142 21.37 -24.71 -13.20
CA GLY A 142 21.94 -25.57 -14.24
C GLY A 142 22.57 -24.73 -15.36
N ASP A 143 22.14 -24.96 -16.60
CA ASP A 143 22.55 -24.18 -17.77
C ASP A 143 21.66 -22.96 -18.04
N LEU A 144 20.52 -22.85 -17.35
CA LEU A 144 19.62 -21.71 -17.46
C LEU A 144 20.18 -20.51 -16.69
N GLN A 145 20.10 -19.34 -17.30
CA GLN A 145 20.32 -18.05 -16.66
C GLN A 145 19.09 -17.17 -16.91
N GLU A 146 18.44 -16.74 -15.83
CA GLU A 146 17.22 -15.91 -15.90
C GLU A 146 17.38 -14.62 -15.07
N PRO A 147 16.86 -13.48 -15.55
CA PRO A 147 16.87 -12.24 -14.78
C PRO A 147 15.88 -12.32 -13.61
N VAL A 148 16.32 -11.84 -12.45
CA VAL A 148 15.54 -11.87 -11.22
C VAL A 148 15.53 -10.52 -10.53
N ILE A 149 14.42 -10.19 -9.88
CA ILE A 149 14.40 -9.21 -8.81
C ILE A 149 14.86 -9.87 -7.52
N VAL A 150 15.69 -9.15 -6.76
CA VAL A 150 16.19 -9.52 -5.44
C VAL A 150 15.50 -8.65 -4.41
N PHE A 151 14.70 -9.26 -3.55
CA PHE A 151 14.12 -8.64 -2.36
C PHE A 151 15.04 -8.90 -1.17
N LYS A 152 15.75 -7.88 -0.70
CA LYS A 152 16.79 -8.01 0.33
C LYS A 152 16.16 -7.98 1.74
N PHE A 153 16.56 -8.91 2.60
CA PHE A 153 16.16 -8.93 4.01
C PHE A 153 17.29 -8.32 4.84
N ARG A 154 16.93 -7.42 5.74
CA ARG A 154 17.88 -6.79 6.67
C ARG A 154 17.29 -6.79 8.07
N ASP A 155 18.15 -7.00 9.05
CA ASP A 155 17.80 -6.79 10.46
C ASP A 155 17.75 -5.29 10.81
N SER A 156 17.33 -4.98 12.04
CA SER A 156 17.31 -3.62 12.60
C SER A 156 18.69 -2.93 12.65
N GLN A 157 19.79 -3.66 12.48
CA GLN A 157 21.15 -3.11 12.36
C GLN A 157 21.58 -2.90 10.90
N GLY A 158 20.70 -3.17 9.94
CA GLY A 158 20.95 -3.04 8.51
C GLY A 158 21.78 -4.17 7.89
N LYS A 159 22.13 -5.21 8.66
CA LYS A 159 22.89 -6.36 8.17
C LYS A 159 21.97 -7.28 7.38
N MET A 160 22.48 -7.77 6.25
CA MET A 160 21.70 -8.64 5.37
C MET A 160 21.55 -10.04 5.97
N THR A 161 20.32 -10.45 6.23
CA THR A 161 19.99 -11.74 6.88
C THR A 161 19.42 -12.77 5.91
N GLY A 162 19.07 -12.34 4.69
CA GLY A 162 18.55 -13.18 3.64
C GLY A 162 18.15 -12.38 2.40
N ALA A 163 17.58 -13.08 1.42
CA ALA A 163 16.87 -12.45 0.31
C ALA A 163 15.90 -13.44 -0.36
N SER A 164 14.88 -12.89 -0.99
CA SER A 164 13.98 -13.59 -1.92
C SER A 164 14.30 -13.23 -3.36
N LEU A 165 14.16 -14.20 -4.26
CA LEU A 165 14.35 -14.08 -5.70
C LEU A 165 13.03 -14.35 -6.40
N GLN A 166 12.67 -13.47 -7.32
CA GLN A 166 11.52 -13.62 -8.20
C GLN A 166 11.99 -13.41 -9.65
N GLY A 167 11.76 -14.41 -10.50
CA GLY A 167 11.99 -14.27 -11.94
C GLY A 167 11.05 -13.24 -12.54
N ILE A 168 11.54 -12.46 -13.50
CA ILE A 168 10.71 -11.48 -14.22
C ILE A 168 10.13 -12.05 -15.53
N GLU A 169 10.78 -13.07 -16.10
CA GLU A 169 10.34 -13.76 -17.33
C GLU A 169 9.51 -15.03 -17.00
N GLU A 170 8.50 -15.34 -17.83
CA GLU A 170 7.73 -16.59 -17.70
C GLU A 170 8.47 -17.78 -18.33
N ASN A 171 8.57 -18.88 -17.58
CA ASN A 171 9.02 -20.17 -18.06
C ASN A 171 8.24 -21.30 -17.36
N LYS A 172 7.18 -21.79 -18.03
CA LYS A 172 6.28 -22.85 -17.53
C LYS A 172 6.87 -24.25 -17.62
N GLU A 173 7.90 -24.47 -18.44
CA GLU A 173 8.55 -25.77 -18.60
C GLU A 173 9.44 -26.09 -17.39
N ILE A 174 10.01 -25.06 -16.76
CA ILE A 174 10.95 -25.18 -15.65
C ILE A 174 10.27 -24.86 -14.31
N HIS A 175 9.38 -23.87 -14.28
CA HIS A 175 8.76 -23.38 -13.04
C HIS A 175 7.27 -23.72 -13.00
N SER A 176 6.87 -24.53 -12.03
CA SER A 176 5.45 -24.88 -11.79
C SER A 176 4.56 -23.66 -11.54
N ARG A 177 5.14 -22.57 -11.02
CA ARG A 177 4.46 -21.29 -10.75
C ARG A 177 4.67 -20.24 -11.86
N ARG A 178 4.95 -20.67 -13.09
CA ARG A 178 5.25 -19.85 -14.29
C ARG A 178 6.53 -19.00 -14.23
N ARG A 179 6.94 -18.52 -13.05
CA ARG A 179 8.18 -17.76 -12.85
C ARG A 179 8.94 -18.33 -11.65
N LEU A 180 10.26 -18.12 -11.61
CA LEU A 180 11.07 -18.48 -10.44
C LEU A 180 10.53 -17.78 -9.18
N LYS A 181 10.37 -18.54 -8.10
CA LYS A 181 10.10 -18.05 -6.74
C LYS A 181 11.00 -18.81 -5.76
N GLN A 182 11.96 -18.12 -5.13
CA GLN A 182 12.94 -18.79 -4.28
C GLN A 182 13.47 -17.88 -3.15
N ILE A 183 13.51 -18.39 -1.91
CA ILE A 183 14.29 -17.79 -0.83
C ILE A 183 15.74 -18.28 -0.95
N MET A 184 16.72 -17.36 -0.89
CA MET A 184 18.14 -17.70 -0.98
C MET A 184 18.58 -18.66 0.13
N TYR A 185 19.56 -19.50 -0.18
CA TYR A 185 20.11 -20.46 0.77
C TYR A 185 20.73 -19.75 1.98
N ASN A 186 20.57 -20.34 3.16
CA ASN A 186 20.99 -19.81 4.46
C ASN A 186 20.34 -18.49 4.91
N SER A 187 19.32 -17.95 4.21
CA SER A 187 18.46 -16.90 4.77
C SER A 187 17.94 -17.34 6.14
N ASP A 188 17.88 -16.45 7.12
CA ASP A 188 17.63 -16.80 8.52
C ASP A 188 16.31 -17.57 8.73
N GLY A 189 15.30 -17.33 7.88
CA GLY A 189 13.98 -17.95 7.90
C GLY A 189 13.00 -17.32 8.89
N LEU A 190 13.34 -16.16 9.44
CA LEU A 190 12.45 -15.34 10.30
C LEU A 190 12.19 -13.98 9.65
N SER A 191 13.25 -13.32 9.19
CA SER A 191 13.15 -12.05 8.48
C SER A 191 12.56 -12.25 7.08
N GLY A 192 11.92 -11.19 6.62
CA GLY A 192 11.35 -11.05 5.28
C GLY A 192 11.68 -9.68 4.68
N PHE A 193 11.10 -9.39 3.52
CA PHE A 193 11.25 -8.08 2.88
C PHE A 193 10.46 -7.02 3.65
N THR A 194 11.12 -5.94 4.05
CA THR A 194 10.51 -4.88 4.88
C THR A 194 10.84 -3.48 4.41
N ALA A 195 9.94 -2.54 4.72
CA ALA A 195 10.18 -1.11 4.60
C ALA A 195 9.47 -0.36 5.72
N ASP A 196 10.12 0.67 6.26
CA ASP A 196 9.57 1.49 7.33
C ASP A 196 9.06 2.81 6.74
N ILE A 197 7.91 3.27 7.22
CA ILE A 197 7.32 4.57 6.92
C ILE A 197 7.21 5.34 8.23
N GLY A 198 7.87 6.50 8.30
CA GLY A 198 7.93 7.29 9.54
C GLY A 198 8.64 6.53 10.66
N ASN A 199 8.11 6.59 11.88
CA ASN A 199 8.59 5.82 13.02
C ASN A 199 7.58 4.69 13.33
N PRO A 200 7.87 3.43 12.96
CA PRO A 200 6.91 2.34 13.09
C PRO A 200 6.30 2.20 14.49
N LYS A 201 4.98 2.16 14.55
CA LYS A 201 4.16 1.89 15.75
C LYS A 201 3.22 0.71 15.57
N ARG A 202 3.02 0.27 14.33
CA ARG A 202 2.20 -0.88 13.95
C ARG A 202 2.80 -1.59 12.72
N LEU A 203 2.34 -2.81 12.50
CA LEU A 203 2.79 -3.70 11.44
C LEU A 203 1.70 -3.86 10.38
N ILE A 204 2.11 -3.85 9.11
CA ILE A 204 1.28 -4.27 7.99
C ILE A 204 1.98 -5.45 7.33
N VAL A 205 1.30 -6.58 7.28
CA VAL A 205 1.88 -7.86 6.87
C VAL A 205 1.18 -8.37 5.62
N ALA A 206 1.92 -8.46 4.52
CA ALA A 206 1.47 -9.05 3.26
C ALA A 206 2.12 -10.43 3.02
N GLU A 207 1.52 -11.21 2.12
CA GLU A 207 1.99 -12.57 1.83
C GLU A 207 3.34 -12.57 1.09
N ALA A 208 3.50 -11.70 0.10
CA ALA A 208 4.72 -11.62 -0.72
C ALA A 208 5.15 -10.17 -1.03
N PRO A 209 6.41 -9.97 -1.47
CA PRO A 209 6.94 -8.62 -1.68
C PRO A 209 6.17 -7.77 -2.71
N ILE A 210 5.72 -8.37 -3.83
CA ILE A 210 4.97 -7.61 -4.84
C ILE A 210 3.58 -7.21 -4.31
N ASP A 211 2.93 -8.07 -3.51
CA ASP A 211 1.66 -7.76 -2.87
C ASP A 211 1.83 -6.64 -1.83
N LEU A 212 2.93 -6.66 -1.06
CA LEU A 212 3.28 -5.57 -0.15
C LEU A 212 3.48 -4.23 -0.88
N MET A 213 4.19 -4.26 -2.00
CA MET A 213 4.42 -3.06 -2.83
C MET A 213 3.12 -2.57 -3.47
N SER A 214 2.22 -3.49 -3.85
CA SER A 214 0.92 -3.15 -4.42
C SER A 214 -0.02 -2.55 -3.36
N TYR A 215 0.00 -3.10 -2.15
CA TYR A 215 -0.68 -2.53 -0.98
C TYR A 215 -0.17 -1.13 -0.68
N TYR A 216 1.16 -0.93 -0.68
CA TYR A 216 1.74 0.40 -0.51
C TYR A 216 1.26 1.38 -1.60
N GLU A 217 1.29 1.01 -2.88
CA GLU A 217 0.81 1.87 -3.98
C GLU A 217 -0.66 2.30 -3.79
N LEU A 218 -1.51 1.41 -3.27
CA LEU A 218 -2.94 1.66 -3.05
C LEU A 218 -3.22 2.54 -1.81
N HIS A 219 -2.36 2.49 -0.79
CA HIS A 219 -2.61 3.09 0.52
C HIS A 219 -1.58 4.14 0.96
N LYS A 220 -0.56 4.45 0.15
CA LYS A 220 0.59 5.31 0.52
C LYS A 220 0.23 6.65 1.15
N ASP A 221 -0.93 7.22 0.82
CA ASP A 221 -1.42 8.49 1.38
C ASP A 221 -1.95 8.36 2.81
N GLU A 222 -2.34 7.15 3.23
CA GLU A 222 -2.92 6.84 4.55
C GLU A 222 -1.91 6.17 5.49
N LEU A 223 -0.78 5.70 4.96
CA LEU A 223 0.23 4.97 5.69
C LEU A 223 1.18 5.92 6.43
N HIS A 224 1.11 5.90 7.76
CA HIS A 224 1.99 6.68 8.65
C HIS A 224 2.46 5.83 9.83
N ASP A 225 3.73 5.97 10.21
CA ASP A 225 4.32 5.28 11.36
C ASP A 225 4.08 3.75 11.33
N VAL A 226 4.38 3.12 10.20
CA VAL A 226 4.18 1.67 9.99
C VAL A 226 5.45 0.97 9.51
N ARG A 227 5.58 -0.31 9.90
CA ARG A 227 6.52 -1.24 9.27
C ARG A 227 5.76 -2.17 8.34
N LEU A 228 6.10 -2.10 7.05
CA LEU A 228 5.60 -2.97 5.99
C LEU A 228 6.43 -4.25 5.97
N ILE A 229 5.78 -5.41 5.93
CA ILE A 229 6.43 -6.73 6.00
C ILE A 229 5.83 -7.67 4.96
N ALA A 230 6.67 -8.29 4.13
CA ALA A 230 6.30 -9.45 3.34
C ALA A 230 6.84 -10.72 3.99
N MET A 231 5.98 -11.72 4.15
CA MET A 231 6.34 -12.99 4.79
C MET A 231 7.02 -14.00 3.87
N ASP A 232 6.97 -13.76 2.55
CA ASP A 232 7.41 -14.71 1.52
C ASP A 232 6.71 -16.08 1.68
N GLY A 233 5.39 -16.02 1.81
CA GLY A 233 4.47 -17.10 2.16
C GLY A 233 3.92 -16.99 3.58
N LEU A 234 2.72 -17.54 3.82
CA LEU A 234 1.99 -17.46 5.09
C LEU A 234 2.80 -18.10 6.26
N LYS A 235 3.45 -17.25 7.08
CA LYS A 235 4.36 -17.65 8.17
C LYS A 235 4.12 -16.85 9.45
N GLU A 236 3.51 -17.49 10.43
CA GLU A 236 3.30 -16.91 11.77
C GLU A 236 4.61 -16.49 12.45
N SER A 237 5.69 -17.26 12.26
CA SER A 237 6.99 -16.96 12.87
C SER A 237 7.57 -15.60 12.44
N THR A 238 7.28 -15.16 11.21
CA THR A 238 7.70 -13.85 10.71
C THR A 238 6.89 -12.73 11.38
N ILE A 239 5.58 -12.92 11.54
CA ILE A 239 4.72 -11.98 12.30
C ILE A 239 5.20 -11.88 13.74
N SER A 240 5.46 -13.02 14.36
CA SER A 240 5.98 -13.14 15.73
C SER A 240 7.31 -12.42 15.91
N HIS A 241 8.27 -12.61 14.98
CA HIS A 241 9.56 -11.94 14.99
C HIS A 241 9.42 -10.41 14.96
N TYR A 242 8.66 -9.88 14.00
CA TYR A 242 8.51 -8.42 13.86
C TYR A 242 7.63 -7.79 14.94
N THR A 243 6.69 -8.55 15.52
CA THR A 243 5.90 -8.08 16.68
C THR A 243 6.82 -7.92 17.89
N MET A 244 7.68 -8.91 18.15
CA MET A 244 8.67 -8.83 19.20
C MET A 244 9.64 -7.67 18.95
N GLU A 245 10.17 -7.55 17.74
CA GLU A 245 11.09 -6.47 17.36
C GLU A 245 10.47 -5.09 17.58
N LEU A 246 9.25 -4.85 17.07
CA LEU A 246 8.54 -3.58 17.24
C LEU A 246 8.31 -3.24 18.73
N LEU A 247 7.91 -4.22 19.56
CA LEU A 247 7.68 -3.98 20.98
C LEU A 247 8.97 -3.61 21.74
N TYR A 248 10.12 -4.11 21.32
CA TYR A 248 11.42 -3.68 21.85
C TYR A 248 11.77 -2.27 21.37
N GLU A 249 11.57 -1.97 20.08
CA GLU A 249 11.83 -0.66 19.49
C GLU A 249 10.98 0.44 20.14
N LEU A 250 9.71 0.18 20.43
CA LEU A 250 8.82 1.09 21.16
C LEU A 250 9.28 1.39 22.59
N GLN A 251 10.14 0.53 23.17
CA GLN A 251 10.80 0.78 24.46
C GLN A 251 12.18 1.45 24.30
N GLY A 252 12.54 1.86 23.08
CA GLY A 252 13.85 2.43 22.76
C GLY A 252 15.00 1.42 22.84
N LYS A 253 14.71 0.12 22.68
CA LYS A 253 15.71 -0.96 22.78
C LYS A 253 15.75 -1.79 21.50
N PRO A 254 16.94 -2.25 21.05
CA PRO A 254 17.01 -3.24 19.98
C PRO A 254 16.60 -4.63 20.50
N LEU A 255 16.15 -5.50 19.59
CA LEU A 255 15.93 -6.91 19.89
C LEU A 255 17.28 -7.58 20.25
N PRO A 256 17.43 -8.22 21.43
CA PRO A 256 18.70 -8.84 21.81
C PRO A 256 19.04 -10.06 20.94
N GLU A 257 20.28 -10.11 20.41
CA GLU A 257 20.78 -11.24 19.61
C GLU A 257 20.84 -12.58 20.37
N THR A 258 20.82 -12.55 21.70
CA THR A 258 20.91 -13.73 22.56
C THR A 258 19.59 -14.50 22.71
N ILE A 259 18.49 -13.98 22.17
CA ILE A 259 17.18 -14.63 22.30
C ILE A 259 17.16 -15.89 21.44
N GLU A 260 16.82 -17.02 22.06
CA GLU A 260 16.69 -18.29 21.36
C GLU A 260 15.63 -18.20 20.25
N ARG A 261 15.97 -18.75 19.09
CA ARG A 261 15.10 -18.75 17.90
C ARG A 261 13.69 -19.27 18.19
N SER A 262 13.56 -20.36 18.94
CA SER A 262 12.27 -20.95 19.31
C SER A 262 11.39 -19.99 20.12
N LYS A 263 12.00 -19.11 20.92
CA LYS A 263 11.28 -18.07 21.67
C LYS A 263 10.72 -17.02 20.74
N ILE A 264 11.49 -16.61 19.73
CA ILE A 264 11.04 -15.67 18.69
C ILE A 264 9.89 -16.27 17.87
N GLU A 265 10.03 -17.53 17.45
CA GLU A 265 9.02 -18.23 16.64
C GLU A 265 7.67 -18.38 17.36
N ASN A 266 7.68 -18.61 18.67
CA ASN A 266 6.47 -18.83 19.47
C ASN A 266 5.97 -17.58 20.22
N PHE A 267 6.70 -16.47 20.18
CA PHE A 267 6.42 -15.26 20.96
C PHE A 267 4.97 -14.79 20.84
N LEU A 268 4.43 -14.72 19.62
CA LEU A 268 3.06 -14.27 19.38
C LEU A 268 2.01 -15.15 20.08
N SER A 269 2.18 -16.47 19.99
CA SER A 269 1.32 -17.44 20.69
C SER A 269 1.46 -17.33 22.21
N THR A 270 2.68 -17.16 22.73
CA THR A 270 2.94 -16.96 24.15
C THR A 270 2.30 -15.67 24.65
N LEU A 271 2.40 -14.58 23.88
CA LEU A 271 1.84 -13.29 24.22
C LEU A 271 0.31 -13.40 24.39
N SER A 272 -0.38 -14.03 23.45
CA SER A 272 -1.83 -14.27 23.53
C SER A 272 -2.22 -15.18 24.69
N GLN A 273 -1.50 -16.28 24.92
CA GLN A 273 -1.89 -17.27 25.93
C GLN A 273 -1.55 -16.85 27.37
N THR A 274 -0.60 -15.94 27.56
CA THR A 274 -0.09 -15.57 28.89
C THR A 274 -0.42 -14.14 29.32
N THR A 275 -1.00 -13.33 28.45
CA THR A 275 -1.36 -11.92 28.75
C THR A 275 -2.73 -11.54 28.22
N SER A 276 -3.25 -10.42 28.73
CA SER A 276 -4.39 -9.71 28.15
C SER A 276 -3.96 -8.66 27.12
N PHE A 277 -2.77 -8.78 26.52
CA PHE A 277 -2.21 -7.77 25.61
C PHE A 277 -3.18 -7.44 24.47
N PHE A 278 -3.70 -8.47 23.80
CA PHE A 278 -4.64 -8.32 22.69
C PHE A 278 -6.07 -8.00 23.12
N GLU A 279 -6.40 -8.16 24.41
CA GLU A 279 -7.70 -7.74 24.96
C GLU A 279 -7.78 -6.20 25.07
N ASN A 280 -6.63 -5.52 25.18
CA ASN A 280 -6.59 -4.07 25.23
C ASN A 280 -6.91 -3.47 23.84
N PRO A 281 -7.96 -2.63 23.71
CA PRO A 281 -8.32 -1.99 22.45
C PRO A 281 -7.19 -1.21 21.77
N VAL A 282 -6.24 -0.68 22.53
CA VAL A 282 -5.09 0.06 21.99
C VAL A 282 -4.15 -0.84 21.18
N HIS A 283 -4.05 -2.12 21.52
CA HIS A 283 -3.15 -3.08 20.86
C HIS A 283 -3.83 -3.83 19.70
N GLN A 284 -5.14 -3.66 19.53
CA GLN A 284 -5.92 -4.31 18.47
C GLN A 284 -5.53 -3.86 17.05
N GLY A 285 -5.00 -2.64 16.91
CA GLY A 285 -4.47 -2.09 15.66
C GLY A 285 -2.97 -2.30 15.45
N LEU A 286 -2.30 -3.07 16.31
CA LEU A 286 -0.85 -3.28 16.22
C LEU A 286 -0.46 -4.07 14.97
N ILE A 287 -1.29 -5.01 14.55
CA ILE A 287 -1.03 -5.90 13.41
C ILE A 287 -2.21 -5.81 12.45
N THR A 288 -1.92 -5.44 11.20
CA THR A 288 -2.85 -5.55 10.07
C THR A 288 -2.35 -6.64 9.12
N LEU A 289 -3.15 -7.68 8.90
CA LEU A 289 -2.87 -8.72 7.91
C LEU A 289 -3.48 -8.31 6.56
N ALA A 290 -2.62 -7.84 5.67
CA ALA A 290 -2.91 -7.45 4.30
C ALA A 290 -2.57 -8.59 3.32
N ILE A 291 -3.23 -9.75 3.46
CA ILE A 291 -2.89 -10.97 2.71
C ILE A 291 -3.86 -11.25 1.55
N ASP A 292 -3.54 -12.23 0.72
CA ASP A 292 -4.36 -12.62 -0.44
C ASP A 292 -5.74 -13.12 0.00
N ASN A 293 -6.77 -12.73 -0.74
CA ASN A 293 -8.15 -13.15 -0.50
C ASN A 293 -8.45 -14.47 -1.22
N ASP A 294 -7.79 -15.54 -0.82
CA ASP A 294 -8.00 -16.89 -1.34
C ASP A 294 -8.28 -17.92 -0.22
N GLU A 295 -8.38 -19.20 -0.57
CA GLU A 295 -8.61 -20.25 0.41
C GLU A 295 -7.48 -20.39 1.43
N ALA A 296 -6.21 -20.22 1.01
CA ALA A 296 -5.06 -20.37 1.88
C ALA A 296 -4.95 -19.20 2.87
N GLY A 297 -5.09 -17.96 2.39
CA GLY A 297 -5.08 -16.75 3.21
C GLY A 297 -6.20 -16.76 4.26
N ARG A 298 -7.43 -17.10 3.86
CA ARG A 298 -8.56 -17.22 4.80
C ARG A 298 -8.34 -18.29 5.86
N ARG A 299 -7.85 -19.47 5.46
CA ARG A 299 -7.51 -20.54 6.42
C ARG A 299 -6.44 -20.10 7.40
N PHE A 300 -5.43 -19.36 6.93
CA PHE A 300 -4.37 -18.84 7.79
C PHE A 300 -4.91 -17.82 8.81
N ILE A 301 -5.81 -16.92 8.40
CA ILE A 301 -6.50 -16.01 9.31
C ILE A 301 -7.26 -16.78 10.40
N GLU A 302 -8.05 -17.78 10.02
CA GLU A 302 -8.81 -18.57 10.99
C GLU A 302 -7.90 -19.34 11.95
N GLN A 303 -6.79 -19.91 11.45
CA GLN A 303 -5.79 -20.57 12.29
C GLN A 303 -5.16 -19.63 13.34
N LEU A 304 -4.89 -18.38 12.97
CA LEU A 304 -4.35 -17.39 13.92
C LEU A 304 -5.42 -16.97 14.95
N LYS A 305 -6.68 -16.78 14.54
CA LYS A 305 -7.80 -16.49 15.44
C LYS A 305 -8.05 -17.62 16.44
N ASP A 306 -7.99 -18.87 15.99
CA ASP A 306 -8.15 -20.06 16.84
C ASP A 306 -7.07 -20.14 17.94
N LYS A 307 -5.91 -19.51 17.72
CA LYS A 307 -4.83 -19.36 18.72
C LYS A 307 -5.05 -18.18 19.68
N GLY A 308 -6.20 -17.51 19.60
CA GLY A 308 -6.55 -16.34 20.41
C GLY A 308 -5.85 -15.05 19.97
N LEU A 309 -5.25 -15.03 18.78
CA LEU A 309 -4.57 -13.83 18.28
C LEU A 309 -5.58 -12.80 17.79
N TYR A 310 -5.35 -11.53 18.14
CA TYR A 310 -6.12 -10.41 17.64
C TYR A 310 -5.28 -9.59 16.65
N PHE A 311 -5.89 -9.25 15.52
CA PHE A 311 -5.28 -8.45 14.45
C PHE A 311 -6.40 -7.87 13.58
N GLN A 312 -6.10 -6.79 12.87
CA GLN A 312 -6.96 -6.29 11.80
C GLN A 312 -6.70 -7.11 10.53
N THR A 313 -7.75 -7.35 9.75
CA THR A 313 -7.64 -8.00 8.45
C THR A 313 -7.99 -7.00 7.36
N ASP A 314 -7.16 -6.92 6.34
CA ASP A 314 -7.40 -6.15 5.14
C ASP A 314 -7.18 -7.07 3.96
N LEU A 315 -8.24 -7.42 3.24
CA LEU A 315 -8.17 -8.39 2.15
C LEU A 315 -8.59 -7.67 0.87
N PRO A 316 -7.92 -7.91 -0.27
CA PRO A 316 -8.34 -7.32 -1.52
C PRO A 316 -9.79 -7.77 -1.81
N PRO A 317 -10.71 -6.85 -2.12
CA PRO A 317 -12.11 -7.18 -2.36
C PRO A 317 -12.28 -8.18 -3.51
N LEU A 318 -13.27 -9.06 -3.38
CA LEU A 318 -13.69 -9.94 -4.47
C LEU A 318 -14.88 -9.31 -5.21
N GLN A 319 -14.80 -9.31 -6.54
CA GLN A 319 -15.94 -9.01 -7.39
C GLN A 319 -16.88 -10.22 -7.49
N GLU A 320 -18.11 -10.01 -7.96
CA GLU A 320 -19.10 -11.07 -8.09
C GLU A 320 -18.58 -12.24 -8.96
N GLY A 321 -18.62 -13.46 -8.41
CA GLY A 321 -18.15 -14.67 -9.08
C GLY A 321 -16.64 -14.94 -8.96
N GLN A 322 -15.84 -14.04 -8.40
CA GLN A 322 -14.42 -14.31 -8.12
C GLN A 322 -14.24 -15.12 -6.83
N VAL A 323 -13.29 -16.05 -6.85
CA VAL A 323 -12.97 -16.93 -5.71
C VAL A 323 -11.61 -16.62 -5.06
N LYS A 324 -10.77 -15.84 -5.75
CA LYS A 324 -9.44 -15.43 -5.29
C LYS A 324 -9.08 -14.05 -5.81
N MET A 325 -8.30 -13.30 -5.03
CA MET A 325 -7.71 -12.02 -5.41
C MET A 325 -6.42 -11.80 -4.62
N ASP A 326 -5.36 -11.36 -5.28
CA ASP A 326 -4.16 -10.83 -4.63
C ASP A 326 -4.08 -9.31 -4.80
N TRP A 327 -3.23 -8.64 -4.03
CA TRP A 327 -3.15 -7.17 -4.06
C TRP A 327 -2.61 -6.64 -5.39
N ASN A 328 -1.78 -7.40 -6.10
CA ASN A 328 -1.26 -6.97 -7.40
C ASN A 328 -2.34 -7.02 -8.50
N ASP A 329 -3.14 -8.08 -8.51
CA ASP A 329 -4.28 -8.23 -9.41
C ASP A 329 -5.35 -7.15 -9.12
N TYR A 330 -5.61 -6.86 -7.84
CA TYR A 330 -6.52 -5.78 -7.44
C TYR A 330 -6.04 -4.40 -7.91
N LEU A 331 -4.76 -4.08 -7.69
CA LEU A 331 -4.15 -2.84 -8.18
C LEU A 331 -4.30 -2.68 -9.70
N LYS A 332 -4.04 -3.75 -10.45
CA LYS A 332 -4.13 -3.74 -11.91
C LYS A 332 -5.57 -3.55 -12.40
N GLN A 333 -6.54 -4.18 -11.75
CA GLN A 333 -7.96 -3.98 -12.06
C GLN A 333 -8.35 -2.52 -11.86
N GLY A 334 -8.01 -1.91 -10.72
CA GLY A 334 -8.32 -0.49 -10.45
C GLY A 334 -7.62 0.50 -11.40
N LYS A 335 -6.47 0.15 -11.99
CA LYS A 335 -5.84 0.96 -13.05
C LYS A 335 -6.54 0.78 -14.40
N GLN A 336 -6.98 -0.45 -14.73
CA GLN A 336 -7.74 -0.71 -15.95
C GLN A 336 -9.11 -0.03 -15.91
N GLU A 337 -9.81 -0.08 -14.78
CA GLU A 337 -11.09 0.60 -14.57
C GLU A 337 -10.93 2.11 -14.69
N ARG A 338 -9.94 2.73 -14.02
CA ARG A 338 -9.65 4.17 -14.18
C ARG A 338 -9.29 4.54 -15.62
N ASN A 339 -8.48 3.75 -16.32
CA ASN A 339 -8.16 4.02 -17.72
C ASN A 339 -9.41 3.93 -18.61
N ARG A 340 -10.31 3.00 -18.29
CA ARG A 340 -11.60 2.85 -18.99
C ARG A 340 -12.53 4.02 -18.68
N GLU A 341 -12.64 4.44 -17.42
CA GLU A 341 -13.42 5.61 -17.00
C GLU A 341 -12.86 6.89 -17.62
N VAL A 342 -11.54 7.06 -17.67
CA VAL A 342 -10.91 8.17 -18.38
C VAL A 342 -11.20 8.09 -19.88
N GLN A 343 -11.14 6.90 -20.48
CA GLN A 343 -11.48 6.72 -21.89
C GLN A 343 -12.97 6.99 -22.16
N GLU A 344 -13.86 6.54 -21.29
CA GLU A 344 -15.32 6.75 -21.36
C GLU A 344 -15.66 8.22 -21.10
N ALA A 345 -15.04 8.87 -20.11
CA ALA A 345 -15.18 10.30 -19.83
C ALA A 345 -14.56 11.17 -20.94
N MET A 346 -13.45 10.73 -21.57
CA MET A 346 -12.92 11.38 -22.78
C MET A 346 -13.89 11.20 -23.96
N VAL A 347 -14.57 10.05 -24.08
CA VAL A 347 -15.61 9.83 -25.10
C VAL A 347 -16.86 10.67 -24.81
N GLU A 348 -17.26 10.79 -23.54
CA GLU A 348 -18.43 11.57 -23.08
C GLU A 348 -18.18 13.08 -23.21
N TYR A 349 -16.98 13.54 -22.81
CA TYR A 349 -16.49 14.90 -23.05
C TYR A 349 -16.38 15.20 -24.55
N ARG A 350 -15.94 14.23 -25.37
CA ARG A 350 -15.94 14.34 -26.84
C ARG A 350 -17.35 14.47 -27.42
N THR A 351 -18.40 13.99 -26.76
CA THR A 351 -19.80 14.17 -27.21
C THR A 351 -20.45 15.46 -26.74
N GLU A 352 -20.00 16.07 -25.64
CA GLU A 352 -20.60 17.30 -25.11
C GLU A 352 -19.98 18.59 -25.70
N GLU A 353 -18.76 18.54 -26.25
CA GLU A 353 -18.05 19.70 -26.82
C GLU A 353 -18.05 19.78 -28.37
N GLN A 354 -18.75 18.89 -29.09
CA GLN A 354 -18.71 18.87 -30.57
C GLN A 354 -19.71 19.83 -31.24
N THR A 355 -19.22 21.02 -31.63
CA THR A 355 -19.89 21.96 -32.56
C THR A 355 -19.45 21.80 -34.04
N ALA A 356 -18.53 20.87 -34.36
CA ALA A 356 -18.12 20.60 -35.74
C ALA A 356 -19.08 19.61 -36.44
N LEU A 357 -20.00 20.16 -37.24
CA LEU A 357 -21.11 19.45 -37.91
C LEU A 357 -20.71 18.16 -38.66
N PHE A 358 -19.49 18.10 -39.21
CA PHE A 358 -19.00 17.00 -40.05
C PHE A 358 -17.82 16.24 -39.41
N PHE A 359 -17.49 16.47 -38.15
CA PHE A 359 -16.43 15.71 -37.50
C PHE A 359 -16.97 14.41 -36.89
N ASP A 360 -16.41 13.27 -37.29
CA ASP A 360 -16.72 11.96 -36.72
C ASP A 360 -15.43 11.15 -36.54
N THR A 361 -15.24 10.65 -35.33
CA THR A 361 -14.00 9.97 -34.94
C THR A 361 -13.76 8.65 -35.67
N LYS A 362 -14.83 7.91 -36.01
CA LYS A 362 -14.77 6.64 -36.74
C LYS A 362 -14.54 6.89 -38.24
N VAL A 363 -15.11 7.97 -38.77
CA VAL A 363 -14.83 8.41 -40.16
C VAL A 363 -13.36 8.79 -40.28
N LEU A 364 -12.78 9.48 -39.29
CA LEU A 364 -11.35 9.79 -39.27
C LEU A 364 -10.48 8.53 -39.29
N ASP A 365 -10.78 7.54 -38.44
CA ASP A 365 -10.04 6.26 -38.43
C ASP A 365 -10.08 5.56 -39.79
N LYS A 366 -11.27 5.48 -40.39
CA LYS A 366 -11.45 4.88 -41.71
C LYS A 366 -10.75 5.68 -42.81
N TYR A 367 -10.77 7.00 -42.74
CA TYR A 367 -10.06 7.88 -43.67
C TYR A 367 -8.55 7.67 -43.61
N VAL A 368 -7.98 7.57 -42.41
CA VAL A 368 -6.55 7.30 -42.23
C VAL A 368 -6.17 5.95 -42.84
N GLU A 369 -6.97 4.92 -42.60
CA GLU A 369 -6.74 3.57 -43.14
C GLU A 369 -6.87 3.50 -44.68
N GLU A 370 -7.91 4.12 -45.25
CA GLU A 370 -8.23 4.01 -46.68
C GLU A 370 -7.36 4.91 -47.58
N VAL A 371 -6.83 6.02 -47.04
CA VAL A 371 -6.14 7.06 -47.82
C VAL A 371 -4.62 7.04 -47.62
N MET A 372 -4.07 5.95 -47.08
CA MET A 372 -2.61 5.78 -46.85
C MET A 372 -1.99 6.91 -46.00
N GLN A 373 -2.80 7.54 -45.16
CA GLN A 373 -2.32 8.48 -44.14
C GLN A 373 -1.95 7.68 -42.88
N HIS A 374 -1.25 8.31 -41.94
CA HIS A 374 -1.03 7.73 -40.62
C HIS A 374 -1.18 8.77 -39.53
N TYR A 375 -1.51 8.31 -38.32
CA TYR A 375 -1.50 9.17 -37.14
C TYR A 375 -0.06 9.52 -36.75
N THR A 376 0.15 10.77 -36.36
CA THR A 376 1.43 11.26 -35.84
C THR A 376 1.22 11.99 -34.51
N GLU A 377 2.20 11.88 -33.61
CA GLU A 377 2.28 12.71 -32.40
C GLU A 377 3.23 13.91 -32.61
N ASP A 378 3.97 13.95 -33.72
CA ASP A 378 4.86 15.05 -34.07
C ASP A 378 4.15 16.07 -34.97
N ILE A 379 3.84 17.24 -34.40
CA ILE A 379 3.22 18.35 -35.13
C ILE A 379 4.09 18.85 -36.30
N ASN A 380 5.41 18.62 -36.27
CA ASN A 380 6.33 19.01 -37.34
C ASN A 380 6.28 18.08 -38.56
N THR A 381 5.51 17.00 -38.51
CA THR A 381 5.21 16.17 -39.68
C THR A 381 3.72 16.19 -40.04
N ALA A 382 2.88 16.77 -39.19
CA ALA A 382 1.43 16.76 -39.34
C ALA A 382 0.95 17.68 -40.47
N GLU A 383 -0.05 17.21 -41.23
CA GLU A 383 -0.75 18.00 -42.24
C GLU A 383 -2.04 18.63 -41.71
N TYR A 384 -2.69 17.93 -40.77
CA TYR A 384 -3.94 18.35 -40.15
C TYR A 384 -3.94 18.05 -38.66
N LEU A 385 -4.54 18.95 -37.90
CA LEU A 385 -4.87 18.80 -36.48
C LEU A 385 -6.39 18.87 -36.34
N PHE A 386 -7.03 17.76 -35.94
CA PHE A 386 -8.47 17.62 -35.84
C PHE A 386 -9.03 18.08 -34.49
N PRO A 387 -10.35 18.33 -34.37
CA PRO A 387 -10.99 18.79 -33.13
C PRO A 387 -10.72 17.94 -31.88
N ASP A 388 -10.51 16.63 -32.04
CA ASP A 388 -10.20 15.71 -30.93
C ASP A 388 -8.71 15.65 -30.56
N GLY A 389 -7.89 16.51 -31.16
CA GLY A 389 -6.45 16.59 -30.94
C GLY A 389 -5.62 15.62 -31.76
N ARG A 390 -6.24 14.70 -32.52
CA ARG A 390 -5.47 13.79 -33.38
C ARG A 390 -4.85 14.54 -34.55
N MET A 391 -3.63 14.16 -34.90
CA MET A 391 -2.90 14.69 -36.05
C MET A 391 -2.60 13.58 -37.04
N ILE A 392 -2.67 13.91 -38.33
CA ILE A 392 -2.36 12.97 -39.41
C ILE A 392 -1.22 13.49 -40.26
N SER A 393 -0.53 12.56 -40.91
CA SER A 393 0.57 12.86 -41.82
C SER A 393 0.59 11.91 -43.02
N SER A 394 1.07 12.43 -44.16
CA SER A 394 1.42 11.66 -45.35
C SER A 394 2.95 11.42 -45.46
N TRP A 395 3.72 11.75 -44.42
CA TRP A 395 5.19 11.61 -44.42
C TRP A 395 5.63 10.16 -44.25
N GLU A 396 5.98 9.49 -45.35
CA GLU A 396 6.59 8.15 -45.31
C GLU A 396 8.00 8.18 -45.92
N TYR A 397 8.98 7.54 -45.27
CA TYR A 397 10.39 7.48 -45.73
C TYR A 397 11.05 8.85 -46.04
N GLY A 398 10.68 9.90 -45.29
CA GLY A 398 11.30 11.23 -45.42
C GLY A 398 10.89 12.00 -46.68
N THR A 399 9.84 11.58 -47.38
CA THR A 399 9.24 12.31 -48.49
C THR A 399 7.75 12.49 -48.22
N ARG A 400 7.22 13.69 -48.44
CA ARG A 400 5.79 13.96 -48.35
C ARG A 400 5.06 13.26 -49.49
N GLY A 401 4.15 12.34 -49.17
CA GLY A 401 3.45 11.49 -50.13
C GLY A 401 2.27 12.19 -50.83
N ASP A 402 1.52 13.01 -50.10
CA ASP A 402 0.29 13.66 -50.58
C ASP A 402 0.28 15.18 -50.31
N ASP A 403 -0.46 15.92 -51.16
CA ASP A 403 -0.79 17.34 -50.93
C ASP A 403 -1.96 17.42 -49.93
N HIS A 404 -2.11 18.57 -49.27
CA HIS A 404 -3.24 18.91 -48.37
C HIS A 404 -4.63 18.62 -49.00
N ARG A 405 -4.72 18.50 -50.32
CA ARG A 405 -5.96 18.08 -51.00
C ARG A 405 -6.44 16.67 -50.62
N ALA A 406 -5.61 15.82 -50.02
CA ALA A 406 -6.00 14.50 -49.57
C ALA A 406 -7.18 14.51 -48.58
N ILE A 407 -7.40 15.62 -47.86
CA ILE A 407 -8.53 15.78 -46.94
C ILE A 407 -9.90 15.68 -47.63
N ARG A 408 -9.96 15.86 -48.96
CA ARG A 408 -11.18 15.66 -49.76
C ARG A 408 -11.78 14.27 -49.56
N ASN A 409 -10.93 13.24 -49.53
CA ASN A 409 -11.35 11.85 -49.42
C ASN A 409 -12.02 11.56 -48.06
N TYR A 410 -11.84 12.40 -47.03
CA TYR A 410 -12.56 12.27 -45.76
C TYR A 410 -14.08 12.32 -45.97
N PHE A 411 -14.54 13.21 -46.87
CA PHE A 411 -15.97 13.33 -47.19
C PHE A 411 -16.50 12.15 -48.01
N ASP A 412 -15.65 11.53 -48.85
CA ASP A 412 -16.01 10.29 -49.54
C ASP A 412 -16.16 9.13 -48.55
N VAL A 413 -15.24 9.02 -47.59
CA VAL A 413 -15.28 7.99 -46.53
C VAL A 413 -16.50 8.15 -45.63
N MET A 414 -16.93 9.38 -45.38
CA MET A 414 -18.18 9.71 -44.69
C MET A 414 -19.43 9.30 -45.48
N GLY A 415 -19.31 9.02 -46.78
CA GLY A 415 -20.45 8.81 -47.67
C GLY A 415 -21.16 10.12 -48.03
N ARG A 416 -20.43 11.25 -48.00
CA ARG A 416 -20.88 12.61 -48.28
C ARG A 416 -20.01 13.25 -49.37
N SER A 417 -19.77 12.53 -50.47
CA SER A 417 -18.95 12.98 -51.60
C SER A 417 -19.38 14.33 -52.18
N GLU A 418 -20.65 14.72 -52.00
CA GLU A 418 -21.18 16.03 -52.38
C GLU A 418 -20.56 17.22 -51.64
N LEU A 419 -19.87 16.98 -50.50
CA LEU A 419 -19.11 18.01 -49.79
C LEU A 419 -17.76 18.31 -50.46
N ASP A 420 -17.26 17.41 -51.32
CA ASP A 420 -16.07 17.65 -52.11
C ASP A 420 -16.35 18.56 -53.32
N ILE A 421 -16.45 19.85 -53.04
CA ILE A 421 -16.66 20.90 -54.05
C ILE A 421 -15.37 21.63 -54.43
N LEU A 422 -14.18 21.12 -54.05
CA LEU A 422 -12.93 21.88 -54.12
C LEU A 422 -12.66 22.42 -55.53
N ASP A 423 -12.92 21.63 -56.58
CA ASP A 423 -12.62 22.01 -57.96
C ASP A 423 -13.53 23.12 -58.50
N GLU A 424 -14.78 23.19 -58.03
CA GLU A 424 -15.75 24.20 -58.45
C GLU A 424 -15.77 25.43 -57.54
N ARG A 425 -15.60 25.22 -56.23
CA ARG A 425 -15.76 26.23 -55.17
C ARG A 425 -14.69 26.07 -54.08
N PRO A 426 -13.43 26.41 -54.36
CA PRO A 426 -12.31 26.11 -53.47
C PRO A 426 -12.37 26.82 -52.11
N LYS A 427 -12.83 28.08 -52.06
CA LYS A 427 -13.00 28.81 -50.79
C LYS A 427 -14.07 28.17 -49.91
N ASP A 428 -15.18 27.76 -50.52
CA ASP A 428 -16.29 27.15 -49.79
C ASP A 428 -15.91 25.74 -49.30
N PHE A 429 -15.11 24.98 -50.06
CA PHE A 429 -14.53 23.71 -49.61
C PHE A 429 -13.65 23.90 -48.36
N TRP A 430 -12.70 24.83 -48.40
CA TRP A 430 -11.85 25.09 -47.23
C TRP A 430 -12.66 25.61 -46.04
N ASN A 431 -13.73 26.37 -46.28
CA ASN A 431 -14.64 26.78 -45.23
C ASN A 431 -15.36 25.56 -44.59
N ILE A 432 -15.72 24.54 -45.38
CA ILE A 432 -16.26 23.27 -44.85
C ILE A 432 -15.20 22.50 -44.05
N VAL A 433 -13.94 22.45 -44.51
CA VAL A 433 -12.85 21.78 -43.78
C VAL A 433 -12.57 22.46 -42.43
N HIS A 434 -12.55 23.79 -42.40
CA HIS A 434 -12.24 24.53 -41.17
C HIS A 434 -13.45 24.65 -40.23
N ASN A 435 -14.62 25.06 -40.71
CA ASN A 435 -15.77 25.33 -39.85
C ASN A 435 -16.76 24.16 -39.75
N GLY A 436 -16.82 23.30 -40.77
CA GLY A 436 -17.71 22.14 -40.76
C GLY A 436 -17.04 20.93 -40.11
N LEU A 437 -15.79 20.65 -40.50
CA LEU A 437 -14.99 19.55 -39.98
C LEU A 437 -14.12 19.96 -38.77
N GLY A 438 -13.89 21.25 -38.56
CA GLY A 438 -13.11 21.74 -37.42
C GLY A 438 -11.60 21.52 -37.53
N ALA A 439 -11.09 21.12 -38.70
CA ALA A 439 -9.67 20.81 -38.86
C ALA A 439 -8.82 22.08 -38.97
N VAL A 440 -7.63 22.06 -38.36
CA VAL A 440 -6.57 23.07 -38.57
C VAL A 440 -5.59 22.50 -39.59
N ARG A 441 -5.25 23.30 -40.61
CA ARG A 441 -4.30 22.86 -41.64
C ARG A 441 -2.89 23.27 -41.23
N LEU A 442 -2.00 22.29 -41.09
CA LEU A 442 -0.62 22.51 -40.66
C LEU A 442 0.30 22.51 -41.88
N ALA A 443 1.18 23.51 -41.97
CA ALA A 443 2.26 23.59 -42.96
C ALA A 443 3.61 23.53 -42.23
N PRO A 444 4.14 22.32 -41.95
CA PRO A 444 5.36 22.18 -41.16
C PRO A 444 6.59 22.82 -41.78
N GLU A 445 6.64 22.93 -43.11
CA GLU A 445 7.74 23.54 -43.85
C GLU A 445 7.88 25.04 -43.54
N THR A 446 6.77 25.70 -43.22
CA THR A 446 6.73 27.13 -42.87
C THR A 446 6.39 27.38 -41.40
N GLN A 447 6.09 26.33 -40.63
CA GLN A 447 5.63 26.41 -39.23
C GLN A 447 4.38 27.31 -39.09
N VAL A 448 3.42 27.13 -40.01
CA VAL A 448 2.17 27.91 -40.02
C VAL A 448 0.98 26.98 -39.84
N ALA A 449 0.10 27.34 -38.90
CA ALA A 449 -1.20 26.71 -38.69
C ALA A 449 -2.28 27.60 -39.32
N LEU A 450 -2.91 27.10 -40.38
CA LEU A 450 -3.85 27.86 -41.21
C LEU A 450 -5.29 27.59 -40.79
N VAL A 451 -6.02 28.69 -40.57
CA VAL A 451 -7.42 28.70 -40.13
C VAL A 451 -8.26 29.74 -40.88
N THR A 452 -9.58 29.62 -40.79
CA THR A 452 -10.55 30.66 -41.20
C THR A 452 -10.71 31.74 -40.14
N GLU A 453 -11.19 32.91 -40.52
CA GLU A 453 -11.46 34.01 -39.59
C GLU A 453 -12.49 33.62 -38.52
N GLY A 454 -12.10 33.62 -37.24
CA GLY A 454 -13.01 33.23 -36.16
C GLY A 454 -13.36 31.74 -36.15
N GLN A 455 -12.52 30.88 -36.73
CA GLN A 455 -12.62 29.43 -36.51
C GLN A 455 -12.56 29.13 -35.01
N GLU A 456 -13.57 28.44 -34.48
CA GLU A 456 -13.54 27.93 -33.12
C GLU A 456 -12.59 26.74 -33.04
N LEU A 457 -11.52 26.86 -32.27
CA LEU A 457 -10.59 25.77 -31.98
C LEU A 457 -11.00 25.09 -30.69
N SER A 458 -11.00 23.77 -30.66
CA SER A 458 -11.23 23.03 -29.42
C SER A 458 -10.12 23.30 -28.40
N SER A 459 -10.42 23.10 -27.11
CA SER A 459 -9.46 23.30 -26.02
C SER A 459 -8.16 22.52 -26.25
N ILE A 460 -8.24 21.30 -26.78
CA ILE A 460 -7.07 20.47 -27.09
C ILE A 460 -6.29 20.97 -28.32
N GLN A 461 -6.97 21.49 -29.35
CA GLN A 461 -6.29 22.09 -30.50
C GLN A 461 -5.50 23.34 -30.07
N GLN A 462 -6.10 24.19 -29.23
CA GLN A 462 -5.43 25.36 -28.67
C GLN A 462 -4.20 24.95 -27.85
N GLU A 463 -4.35 23.97 -26.95
CA GLU A 463 -3.23 23.48 -26.13
C GLU A 463 -2.06 22.94 -26.97
N ILE A 464 -2.35 22.17 -28.03
CA ILE A 464 -1.34 21.61 -28.92
C ILE A 464 -0.62 22.72 -29.69
N LEU A 465 -1.36 23.71 -30.21
CA LEU A 465 -0.80 24.83 -30.95
C LEU A 465 0.03 25.75 -30.06
N ASP A 466 -0.46 26.08 -28.86
CA ASP A 466 0.23 26.94 -27.88
C ASP A 466 1.56 26.35 -27.40
N LYS A 467 1.65 25.02 -27.35
CA LYS A 467 2.89 24.29 -26.99
C LYS A 467 3.85 24.08 -28.17
N SER A 468 3.44 24.46 -29.39
CA SER A 468 4.22 24.27 -30.61
C SER A 468 4.97 25.53 -31.05
N SER A 469 5.81 25.41 -32.06
CA SER A 469 6.44 26.53 -32.75
C SER A 469 5.60 27.11 -33.90
N PHE A 470 4.38 26.61 -34.11
CA PHE A 470 3.53 27.04 -35.22
C PHE A 470 2.91 28.41 -34.95
N THR A 471 2.92 29.27 -35.94
CA THR A 471 2.18 30.54 -35.91
C THR A 471 0.79 30.35 -36.50
N LEU A 472 -0.24 30.74 -35.77
CA LEU A 472 -1.62 30.71 -36.25
C LEU A 472 -1.86 31.85 -37.25
N GLU A 473 -2.24 31.50 -38.48
CA GLU A 473 -2.54 32.47 -39.55
C GLU A 473 -3.95 32.29 -40.10
N VAL A 474 -4.72 33.37 -40.05
CA VAL A 474 -6.02 33.48 -40.73
C VAL A 474 -5.78 33.79 -42.20
N TYR A 475 -6.19 32.90 -43.11
CA TYR A 475 -5.89 33.04 -44.54
C TYR A 475 -7.12 33.27 -45.43
N GLN A 476 -8.33 33.13 -44.88
CA GLN A 476 -9.57 33.43 -45.59
C GLN A 476 -10.70 33.83 -44.64
N GLU A 477 -11.68 34.56 -45.16
CA GLU A 477 -12.93 34.89 -44.48
C GLU A 477 -13.74 33.62 -44.18
N SER A 478 -14.40 33.61 -43.03
CA SER A 478 -15.26 32.52 -42.57
C SER A 478 -16.71 32.73 -42.99
N LYS A 479 -17.41 31.63 -43.28
CA LYS A 479 -18.86 31.58 -43.42
C LYS A 479 -19.42 30.51 -42.49
N GLU A 480 -20.49 30.85 -41.78
CA GLU A 480 -21.20 29.92 -40.92
C GLU A 480 -21.86 28.79 -41.76
N ILE A 481 -21.69 27.54 -41.33
CA ILE A 481 -22.23 26.36 -42.03
C ILE A 481 -23.71 26.19 -41.69
N THR A 482 -24.55 27.04 -42.28
CA THR A 482 -26.01 26.97 -42.13
C THR A 482 -26.66 26.08 -43.20
N PRO A 483 -27.89 25.59 -43.00
CA PRO A 483 -28.64 24.87 -44.05
C PRO A 483 -28.77 25.67 -45.35
N ALA A 484 -28.98 26.98 -45.25
CA ALA A 484 -29.05 27.87 -46.40
C ALA A 484 -27.71 27.98 -47.13
N TYR A 485 -26.60 28.01 -46.39
CA TYR A 485 -25.26 27.97 -46.96
C TYR A 485 -25.02 26.67 -47.73
N LEU A 486 -25.27 25.50 -47.12
CA LEU A 486 -25.12 24.19 -47.79
C LEU A 486 -26.02 24.08 -49.03
N GLN A 487 -27.26 24.55 -48.95
CA GLN A 487 -28.17 24.57 -50.09
C GLN A 487 -27.65 25.46 -51.23
N SER A 488 -27.01 26.59 -50.92
CA SER A 488 -26.40 27.48 -51.93
C SER A 488 -25.22 26.84 -52.68
N LEU A 489 -24.62 25.79 -52.09
CA LEU A 489 -23.57 24.98 -52.67
C LEU A 489 -24.12 23.77 -53.46
N GLY A 490 -25.44 23.57 -53.48
CA GLY A 490 -26.08 22.43 -54.14
C GLY A 490 -26.13 21.16 -53.29
N ILE A 491 -25.77 21.25 -52.00
CA ILE A 491 -25.78 20.13 -51.05
C ILE A 491 -27.18 20.05 -50.41
N GLN A 492 -27.87 18.90 -50.58
CA GLN A 492 -29.18 18.66 -49.96
C GLN A 492 -28.99 17.97 -48.61
N ASP A 493 -28.87 18.75 -47.53
CA ASP A 493 -28.83 18.19 -46.18
C ASP A 493 -30.22 18.18 -45.54
N SER A 494 -30.76 16.99 -45.26
CA SER A 494 -32.04 16.81 -44.56
C SER A 494 -31.87 16.64 -43.04
N SER A 495 -30.64 16.68 -42.52
CA SER A 495 -30.33 16.43 -41.11
C SER A 495 -30.19 17.67 -40.22
N VAL A 496 -30.18 18.87 -40.80
CA VAL A 496 -30.12 20.12 -40.02
C VAL A 496 -31.53 20.72 -39.88
N SER A 497 -32.22 20.35 -38.81
CA SER A 497 -33.47 20.99 -38.40
C SER A 497 -33.19 22.13 -37.41
N PRO A 498 -33.90 23.27 -37.49
CA PRO A 498 -33.62 24.42 -36.64
C PRO A 498 -34.10 24.13 -35.22
N GLN A 499 -33.19 24.02 -34.25
CA GLN A 499 -33.57 24.03 -32.85
C GLN A 499 -33.96 25.45 -32.43
N SER A 500 -35.22 25.79 -32.67
CA SER A 500 -35.94 26.76 -31.85
C SER A 500 -36.29 26.10 -30.52
N ASN A 501 -35.73 26.58 -29.40
CA ASN A 501 -36.38 26.68 -28.08
C ASN A 501 -35.37 27.12 -27.01
N ILE A 502 -35.10 28.42 -26.89
CA ILE A 502 -34.91 29.05 -25.58
C ILE A 502 -35.70 30.37 -25.60
N GLU A 503 -36.99 30.29 -25.29
CA GLU A 503 -37.71 31.42 -24.72
C GLU A 503 -38.64 30.94 -23.61
N LYS A 504 -38.57 31.69 -22.49
CA LYS A 504 -39.33 31.64 -21.22
C LYS A 504 -38.78 30.62 -20.20
N ALA A 505 -38.36 31.03 -19.00
CA ALA A 505 -38.84 32.15 -18.20
C ALA A 505 -37.75 32.77 -17.31
N LEU A 506 -37.61 34.10 -17.39
CA LEU A 506 -37.11 34.95 -16.31
C LEU A 506 -37.86 36.28 -16.39
N GLU A 507 -39.03 36.34 -15.74
CA GLU A 507 -39.60 37.60 -15.25
C GLU A 507 -39.10 37.85 -13.83
N ILE A 508 -38.13 38.76 -13.74
CA ILE A 508 -38.16 39.97 -12.91
C ILE A 508 -38.79 39.83 -11.50
N SER A 509 -37.94 39.94 -10.47
CA SER A 509 -38.03 41.10 -9.57
C SER A 509 -36.67 41.43 -8.96
N GLN A 510 -36.37 42.72 -8.97
CA GLN A 510 -35.18 43.38 -8.48
C GLN A 510 -35.23 43.59 -6.95
N GLY A 511 -34.04 43.67 -6.36
CA GLY A 511 -33.74 44.28 -5.06
C GLY A 511 -33.21 43.24 -4.05
N SER A 512 -32.00 43.32 -3.51
CA SER A 512 -31.02 44.40 -3.42
C SER A 512 -29.75 43.85 -2.73
N ASN A 513 -28.55 44.26 -3.19
CA ASN A 513 -27.28 44.47 -2.45
C ASN A 513 -26.72 43.30 -1.59
N ALA A 514 -25.44 42.93 -1.56
CA ALA A 514 -24.19 43.48 -2.08
C ALA A 514 -23.09 42.39 -2.00
N GLU A 515 -22.00 42.67 -2.72
CA GLU A 515 -20.64 42.11 -2.79
C GLU A 515 -20.10 41.24 -1.62
N GLY A 516 -19.23 40.29 -1.98
CA GLY A 516 -18.31 39.66 -1.04
C GLY A 516 -17.52 38.47 -1.59
N GLU A 517 -16.49 38.74 -2.40
CA GLU A 517 -15.44 37.81 -2.82
C GLU A 517 -14.54 37.35 -1.65
N LEU A 518 -14.09 36.09 -1.78
CA LEU A 518 -12.75 35.56 -1.49
C LEU A 518 -12.15 35.62 -0.08
N LEU A 519 -12.01 34.39 0.44
CA LEU A 519 -11.01 33.85 1.38
C LEU A 519 -9.64 34.57 1.38
N ASN A 520 -9.11 34.90 2.55
CA ASN A 520 -8.17 34.02 3.28
C ASN A 520 -7.72 34.63 4.64
N ARG A 521 -7.36 33.74 5.59
CA ARG A 521 -6.52 33.91 6.81
C ARG A 521 -7.16 34.31 8.15
N ASN A 522 -7.17 33.29 9.02
CA ASN A 522 -6.87 33.23 10.46
C ASN A 522 -7.70 34.00 11.50
N SER A 523 -8.27 33.17 12.40
CA SER A 523 -8.31 33.25 13.87
C SER A 523 -9.03 34.42 14.56
N SER A 524 -10.09 34.01 15.27
CA SER A 524 -10.50 34.44 16.64
C SER A 524 -10.85 35.91 16.87
N PHE A 525 -12.12 36.21 17.18
CA PHE A 525 -12.62 36.52 18.54
C PHE A 525 -14.10 36.95 18.48
N LEU A 526 -14.92 36.57 19.47
CA LEU A 526 -16.20 37.23 19.75
C LEU A 526 -15.96 38.37 20.74
N GLY A 527 -16.18 39.62 20.30
CA GLY A 527 -16.42 40.77 21.17
C GLY A 527 -17.87 40.78 21.67
N ASP A 528 -18.18 41.19 22.90
CA ASP A 528 -17.99 42.50 23.54
C ASP A 528 -19.27 43.35 23.43
N GLU A 529 -19.83 43.75 24.57
CA GLU A 529 -20.52 45.04 24.74
C GLU A 529 -20.38 45.48 26.21
N SER A 530 -19.55 46.51 26.40
CA SER A 530 -19.62 47.53 27.45
C SER A 530 -20.61 48.66 26.99
N PRO A 531 -20.82 49.87 27.59
CA PRO A 531 -20.07 50.57 28.67
C PRO A 531 -20.87 51.49 29.64
N ARG A 532 -20.19 51.98 30.68
CA ARG A 532 -20.14 53.37 31.24
C ARG A 532 -19.35 53.29 32.56
N THR A 533 -18.27 54.02 32.86
CA THR A 533 -17.91 55.44 32.66
C THR A 533 -16.37 55.60 32.86
N ALA A 534 -15.71 56.50 32.11
CA ALA A 534 -14.25 56.77 32.09
C ALA A 534 -13.84 57.92 33.05
N PRO A 535 -12.62 58.52 33.02
CA PRO A 535 -11.29 58.12 32.50
C PRO A 535 -10.13 58.36 33.53
N GLN A 536 -8.92 57.80 33.33
CA GLN A 536 -7.65 58.40 33.79
C GLN A 536 -6.41 57.84 33.04
N PRO A 537 -5.33 58.63 32.87
CA PRO A 537 -4.09 58.24 32.20
C PRO A 537 -2.93 57.98 33.19
N VAL A 538 -1.75 57.66 32.63
CA VAL A 538 -0.35 57.80 33.14
C VAL A 538 0.42 56.48 33.11
N GLY A 539 1.61 56.54 32.49
CA GLY A 539 2.55 55.44 32.38
C GLY A 539 3.83 55.59 33.21
N THR A 540 4.75 54.67 32.88
CA THR A 540 6.18 54.49 33.24
C THR A 540 6.59 53.75 34.53
N GLU A 541 7.26 52.62 34.27
CA GLU A 541 8.36 51.94 34.99
C GLU A 541 8.17 50.63 35.78
N SER A 542 9.17 49.76 35.54
CA SER A 542 9.64 48.54 36.21
C SER A 542 8.87 47.22 36.02
N GLN A 543 9.57 46.21 35.49
CA GLN A 543 9.16 44.79 35.48
C GLN A 543 8.74 44.33 36.88
N PRO A 544 7.80 43.36 36.94
CA PRO A 544 7.92 42.29 37.92
C PRO A 544 7.75 40.89 37.33
N ASP A 545 8.59 40.01 37.89
CA ASP A 545 8.57 38.56 38.08
C ASP A 545 7.66 37.66 37.22
N PHE A 546 8.33 36.70 36.57
CA PHE A 546 7.72 35.43 36.17
C PHE A 546 7.15 34.71 37.40
N PRO A 547 5.94 34.14 37.36
CA PRO A 547 5.55 33.16 38.35
C PRO A 547 6.34 31.87 38.08
N ALA A 548 7.42 31.68 38.85
CA ALA A 548 7.99 30.37 39.11
C ALA A 548 6.91 29.48 39.74
N SER A 549 6.82 28.24 39.27
CA SER A 549 6.23 27.06 39.91
C SER A 549 5.41 27.34 41.18
N ILE A 550 4.09 27.20 41.13
CA ILE A 550 3.25 27.18 42.33
C ILE A 550 3.78 26.05 43.23
N PRO A 551 4.38 26.34 44.41
CA PRO A 551 4.85 25.28 45.29
C PRO A 551 3.64 24.56 45.87
N LEU A 552 3.63 23.23 45.80
CA LEU A 552 2.65 22.42 46.53
C LEU A 552 2.80 22.69 48.03
N ASN A 553 1.79 23.28 48.65
CA ASN A 553 1.72 23.50 50.09
C ASN A 553 0.67 22.58 50.71
N PHE A 554 1.12 21.42 51.19
CA PHE A 554 0.35 20.49 52.00
C PHE A 554 0.09 21.10 53.38
N ASN A 555 -1.16 21.50 53.61
CA ASN A 555 -1.67 21.85 54.94
C ASN A 555 -2.62 20.75 55.44
N ILE A 556 -2.82 20.70 56.75
CA ILE A 556 -3.81 19.83 57.37
C ILE A 556 -4.66 20.76 58.21
N ASP A 557 -5.77 21.22 57.63
CA ASP A 557 -6.74 21.96 58.41
C ASP A 557 -7.49 20.98 59.31
N THR A 558 -6.97 20.78 60.52
CA THR A 558 -7.60 19.92 61.54
C THR A 558 -8.92 20.49 62.05
N SER A 559 -9.29 21.73 61.69
CA SER A 559 -10.59 22.31 62.03
C SER A 559 -11.72 21.79 61.13
N ILE A 560 -11.37 21.22 59.96
CA ILE A 560 -12.31 20.61 59.03
C ILE A 560 -12.29 19.09 59.26
N LYS A 561 -13.38 18.53 59.80
CA LYS A 561 -13.53 17.07 59.86
C LYS A 561 -13.81 16.55 58.45
N SER A 562 -12.86 15.78 57.90
CA SER A 562 -13.09 15.04 56.66
C SER A 562 -14.23 14.04 56.85
N ASN A 563 -15.20 14.05 55.93
CA ASN A 563 -16.27 13.05 55.88
C ASN A 563 -15.83 11.76 55.15
N PHE A 564 -14.59 11.70 54.66
CA PHE A 564 -14.03 10.52 54.00
C PHE A 564 -13.44 9.54 55.03
N GLY A 565 -13.84 8.28 54.95
CA GLY A 565 -13.25 7.20 55.75
C GLY A 565 -11.80 6.95 55.35
N ILE A 566 -10.91 6.77 56.33
CA ILE A 566 -9.50 6.46 56.07
C ILE A 566 -9.39 5.05 55.46
N LYS A 567 -8.70 4.92 54.33
CA LYS A 567 -8.41 3.63 53.69
C LYS A 567 -7.47 2.81 54.60
N ASN A 568 -7.66 1.50 54.66
CA ASN A 568 -6.80 0.60 55.46
C ASN A 568 -5.31 0.81 55.14
N SER A 569 -4.49 0.92 56.18
CA SER A 569 -3.03 1.19 56.13
C SER A 569 -2.60 2.63 55.84
N TYR A 570 -3.53 3.59 55.76
CA TYR A 570 -3.23 5.02 55.68
C TYR A 570 -3.53 5.71 57.01
N HIS A 571 -2.85 6.82 57.29
CA HIS A 571 -3.17 7.72 58.39
C HIS A 571 -3.22 9.17 57.88
N TYR A 572 -3.95 10.03 58.59
CA TYR A 572 -3.85 11.46 58.36
C TYR A 572 -2.43 11.91 58.64
N ALA A 573 -1.85 12.67 57.73
CA ALA A 573 -0.51 13.21 57.94
C ALA A 573 -0.47 14.02 59.26
N SER A 574 0.68 14.01 59.92
CA SER A 574 0.98 14.86 61.06
C SER A 574 1.58 16.19 60.58
N SER A 575 1.62 17.21 61.44
CA SER A 575 2.31 18.47 61.14
C SER A 575 3.81 18.29 60.87
N ARG A 576 4.41 17.17 61.30
CA ARG A 576 5.80 16.81 60.96
C ARG A 576 5.88 16.27 59.54
N GLU A 577 4.99 15.36 59.16
CA GLU A 577 4.94 14.77 57.82
C GLU A 577 4.57 15.82 56.77
N ALA A 578 3.60 16.71 57.04
CA ALA A 578 3.26 17.82 56.13
C ALA A 578 4.46 18.73 55.86
N ARG A 579 5.28 19.04 56.88
CA ARG A 579 6.52 19.81 56.70
C ARG A 579 7.58 19.07 55.90
N ILE A 580 7.63 17.75 55.97
CA ILE A 580 8.52 16.92 55.15
C ILE A 580 8.03 16.94 53.70
N LEU A 581 6.73 16.73 53.47
CA LEU A 581 6.13 16.78 52.13
C LEU A 581 6.33 18.15 51.47
N ASN A 582 6.12 19.25 52.19
CA ASN A 582 6.37 20.61 51.70
C ASN A 582 7.84 20.90 51.40
N ARG A 583 8.78 20.23 52.08
CA ARG A 583 10.21 20.39 51.78
C ARG A 583 10.59 19.75 50.46
N TYR A 584 9.92 18.65 50.09
CA TYR A 584 10.17 17.89 48.87
C TYR A 584 9.08 18.14 47.81
N SER A 585 8.31 19.24 47.93
CA SER A 585 7.20 19.57 47.03
C SER A 585 7.62 19.58 45.57
N ASP A 586 8.76 20.20 45.29
CA ASP A 586 9.26 20.40 43.94
C ASP A 586 9.73 19.09 43.31
N GLU A 587 10.34 18.21 44.10
CA GLU A 587 10.75 16.88 43.65
C GLU A 587 9.54 15.97 43.44
N LEU A 588 8.55 16.03 44.34
CA LEU A 588 7.28 15.32 44.18
C LEU A 588 6.56 15.75 42.90
N GLN A 589 6.47 17.06 42.63
CA GLN A 589 5.87 17.59 41.41
C GLN A 589 6.62 17.14 40.16
N LYS A 590 7.96 17.22 40.15
CA LYS A 590 8.78 16.71 39.04
C LYS A 590 8.55 15.22 38.80
N SER A 591 8.49 14.42 39.87
CA SER A 591 8.24 12.98 39.75
C SER A 591 6.83 12.66 39.26
N ALA A 592 5.83 13.45 39.66
CA ALA A 592 4.45 13.30 39.21
C ALA A 592 4.33 13.64 37.72
N ASN A 593 4.93 14.75 37.30
CA ASN A 593 4.96 15.15 35.89
C ASN A 593 5.72 14.12 35.05
N TRP A 594 6.90 13.69 35.49
CA TRP A 594 7.63 12.62 34.81
C TRP A 594 6.82 11.32 34.70
N TYR A 595 6.14 10.90 35.78
CA TYR A 595 5.28 9.73 35.73
C TYR A 595 4.10 9.94 34.76
N LEU A 596 3.49 11.13 34.76
CA LEU A 596 2.39 11.47 33.87
C LEU A 596 2.81 11.46 32.40
N ASP A 597 4.01 11.97 32.11
CA ASP A 597 4.53 12.14 30.75
C ASP A 597 5.11 10.83 30.19
N GLU A 598 5.75 10.01 31.05
CA GLU A 598 6.57 8.87 30.60
C GLU A 598 5.99 7.49 30.96
N LEU A 599 5.15 7.37 31.98
CA LEU A 599 4.63 6.07 32.46
C LEU A 599 3.11 5.96 32.43
N SER A 600 2.38 7.05 32.68
CA SER A 600 0.94 7.03 32.82
C SER A 600 0.26 6.61 31.52
N GLY A 601 -0.57 5.58 31.58
CA GLY A 601 -1.28 5.02 30.44
C GLY A 601 -0.45 3.99 29.66
N ASN A 602 0.81 3.77 30.03
CA ASN A 602 1.67 2.78 29.42
C ASN A 602 1.49 1.39 30.06
N ASN A 603 1.61 0.36 29.24
CA ASN A 603 1.67 -1.03 29.68
C ASN A 603 3.10 -1.53 29.47
N LEU A 604 3.76 -1.95 30.55
CA LEU A 604 5.07 -2.60 30.47
C LEU A 604 4.86 -4.11 30.50
N ILE A 605 5.38 -4.81 29.50
CA ILE A 605 5.32 -6.28 29.47
C ILE A 605 6.72 -6.80 29.78
N TYR A 606 6.86 -7.41 30.95
CA TYR A 606 8.10 -8.04 31.38
C TYR A 606 8.09 -9.52 31.01
N PHE A 607 8.95 -9.91 30.08
CA PHE A 607 9.15 -11.32 29.73
C PHE A 607 10.19 -11.94 30.67
N TYR A 608 9.87 -13.07 31.27
CA TYR A 608 10.77 -13.80 32.16
C TYR A 608 10.65 -15.30 31.98
N GLN A 609 11.72 -16.01 32.33
CA GLN A 609 11.80 -17.45 32.18
C GLN A 609 11.49 -18.13 33.51
N GLU A 610 10.49 -19.02 33.51
CA GLU A 610 10.23 -19.93 34.61
C GLU A 610 10.39 -21.37 34.10
N LYS A 611 11.55 -21.99 34.39
CA LYS A 611 11.98 -23.27 33.81
C LYS A 611 12.16 -23.19 32.28
N ASP A 612 11.51 -24.07 31.51
CA ASP A 612 11.56 -24.09 30.04
C ASP A 612 10.46 -23.24 29.39
N ASP A 613 9.59 -22.62 30.20
CA ASP A 613 8.47 -21.82 29.72
C ASP A 613 8.80 -20.32 29.78
N LEU A 614 8.60 -19.63 28.65
CA LEU A 614 8.62 -18.18 28.60
C LEU A 614 7.29 -17.67 29.16
N LYS A 615 7.35 -16.92 30.25
CA LYS A 615 6.20 -16.24 30.84
C LYS A 615 6.33 -14.74 30.66
N SER A 616 5.21 -14.04 30.83
CA SER A 616 5.20 -12.60 30.79
C SER A 616 4.35 -12.05 31.94
N LEU A 617 4.68 -10.84 32.36
CA LEU A 617 3.93 -10.08 33.35
C LEU A 617 3.65 -8.71 32.74
N GLN A 618 2.38 -8.44 32.46
CA GLN A 618 1.94 -7.12 32.07
C GLN A 618 1.70 -6.28 33.32
N ILE A 619 2.33 -5.11 33.38
CA ILE A 619 2.18 -4.12 34.44
C ILE A 619 1.58 -2.86 33.78
N SER A 620 0.34 -2.53 34.15
CA SER A 620 -0.33 -1.30 33.71
C SER A 620 -0.02 -0.15 34.65
N PHE A 621 0.51 0.95 34.12
CA PHE A 621 0.82 2.16 34.88
C PHE A 621 -0.32 3.18 34.74
N GLU A 622 -1.39 3.02 35.50
CA GLU A 622 -2.48 4.00 35.51
C GLU A 622 -2.08 5.31 36.20
N LYS A 623 -2.77 6.40 35.86
CA LYS A 623 -2.56 7.73 36.50
C LYS A 623 -2.58 7.66 38.02
N HIS A 624 -3.49 6.85 38.57
CA HIS A 624 -3.69 6.74 40.01
C HIS A 624 -2.61 5.89 40.73
N HIS A 625 -1.78 5.13 40.00
CA HIS A 625 -0.72 4.30 40.59
C HIS A 625 0.46 5.13 41.14
N TRP A 626 0.69 6.36 40.67
CA TRP A 626 1.72 7.24 41.24
C TRP A 626 1.51 7.49 42.74
N MET A 627 0.24 7.61 43.16
CA MET A 627 -0.14 7.79 44.57
C MET A 627 0.26 6.59 45.43
N HIS A 628 0.18 5.38 44.87
CA HIS A 628 0.56 4.14 45.55
C HIS A 628 2.08 3.98 45.67
N LEU A 629 2.82 4.42 44.66
CA LEU A 629 4.29 4.39 44.66
C LEU A 629 4.90 5.39 45.64
N THR A 630 4.25 6.54 45.81
CA THR A 630 4.70 7.60 46.74
C THR A 630 4.13 7.46 48.15
N GLY A 631 3.08 6.65 48.33
CA GLY A 631 2.36 6.53 49.60
C GLY A 631 1.56 7.78 49.98
N ILE A 632 1.32 8.68 49.02
CA ILE A 632 0.60 9.94 49.22
C ILE A 632 -0.75 9.83 48.53
N TYR A 633 -1.83 9.95 49.30
CA TYR A 633 -3.20 9.88 48.79
C TYR A 633 -3.93 11.22 48.97
N PRO A 634 -4.01 12.07 47.93
CA PRO A 634 -4.79 13.30 47.97
C PRO A 634 -6.29 13.00 48.06
N ILE A 635 -6.99 13.70 48.95
CA ILE A 635 -8.46 13.65 49.04
C ILE A 635 -8.99 14.85 48.29
N TYR A 636 -9.61 14.62 47.14
CA TYR A 636 -10.31 15.65 46.39
C TYR A 636 -11.72 15.83 46.96
N GLN A 637 -12.17 17.08 47.11
CA GLN A 637 -13.62 17.32 47.17
C GLN A 637 -14.14 17.07 45.76
N GLU A 638 -15.03 16.09 45.57
CA GLU A 638 -15.78 15.96 44.32
C GLU A 638 -16.58 17.24 44.09
N LYS A 639 -16.01 18.16 43.32
CA LYS A 639 -16.75 19.06 42.46
C LYS A 639 -16.15 18.90 41.07
N ASN A 640 -17.00 18.45 40.15
CA ASN A 640 -16.80 18.57 38.72
C ASN A 640 -16.29 19.97 38.39
N GLU A 641 -15.00 20.13 38.12
CA GLU A 641 -14.46 21.13 37.23
C GLU A 641 -12.99 20.84 36.94
N VAL A 642 -12.71 20.73 35.64
CA VAL A 642 -11.39 20.70 35.03
C VAL A 642 -10.62 21.95 35.46
N CYS A 643 -9.39 21.80 35.96
CA CYS A 643 -8.41 22.90 35.98
C CYS A 643 -6.99 22.36 35.76
N PHE A 644 -6.27 23.09 34.91
CA PHE A 644 -4.96 22.83 34.31
C PHE A 644 -3.79 22.78 35.29
#